data_AF-A0A1F9QTF3-F1
#
_entry.id   AF-A0A1F9QTF3-F1
#
_cell.length_a   1.000
_cell.length_b   1.000
_cell.length_c   1.000
_cell.angle_alpha   90.00
_cell.angle_beta   90.00
_cell.angle_gamma   90.00
#
_symmetry.space_group_name_H-M   'P 1'
#
loop_
_entity.id
_entity.type
_entity.pdbx_description
1 polymer ?
#
loop_
_entity_poly.entity_id
_entity_poly.type
_entity_poly.pdbx_seq_one_letter_code
_entity_poly.pdbx_strand_id
1 'polypeptide(L)'
;MSRIIRKQILIKGVVQGVGFRPHVYKLAVERRLSGWVKNDAAGVTIEAQGPEAELAGFIRELQTRRPPAARIDSLKTSSRPGGSDKNFVIIKSGGKTKAGARIPADLALCADCRRELLDPSDRRYLYPFTNCTNCGPRFTIVKKLPYDRPFTTMREFTMCRECLAEYRDPLNRRFHAQPNACPVCGPKVSVAAGGRKLAGRAALELAADFLKKGKIIALQSLGGFHLACDASDPAAILKLRRLKDRPAKPFAVMTATRAEAEEFCLISGSEGEALASPAAPVVMLRKKRAGILGRVAPGLDTIGVMLAYTPLHAALFRLLRASGFKSPLVMTSGNRRDEPISRDRAGAEENLGALAGLILFHDREIHNRVDDSVGFYAGGAFRLVRRARGYVPDSVKLPFSGAVSALGCGADLKSAFCLTRGGEAFVSQHIGDQSEYKNQAFYAETLAKTKALLNVSPGIIAHDLHPDYHSSVYARSLKGVKVPVQHHVAHVLSAAAEHAVEEPFIGAAFDGTGYGTDGRIWGSELFVVADKTWRRAAGLRYFPLPGGDAAAREVWRSALSLVKDALGSGWRREAGRLFRGVDWKKLEAVEKLAARGINAPMTSSMGRLFDAFSFIAGLGPEAGYEGQGPMELESLCVRPSGRPYAFDIRKQDGFFIIDPRRAVLAAVRERGPRRARTIAERFHAGLAGMLADAVCAVSRETGIKTAVLSGGVFQNRTLLALGIEKLESRGFKVFANEKVPANDGGIALGQVWYALKGYRESRPAPRTGDVA
;
A
#
# COMPACT_ATOMS: atom_id res chain seq x y z
N MET A 1 -6.26 -30.04 -47.90
CA MET A 1 -5.58 -30.24 -46.60
C MET A 1 -5.28 -28.88 -46.00
N SER A 2 -5.64 -28.63 -44.74
CA SER A 2 -5.31 -27.36 -44.09
C SER A 2 -3.79 -27.23 -43.96
N ARG A 3 -3.25 -26.06 -44.29
CA ARG A 3 -1.82 -25.78 -44.17
C ARG A 3 -1.39 -25.91 -42.71
N ILE A 4 -0.53 -26.87 -42.42
CA ILE A 4 0.08 -27.04 -41.10
C ILE A 4 1.23 -26.06 -40.98
N ILE A 5 1.20 -25.22 -39.94
CA ILE A 5 2.26 -24.26 -39.64
C ILE A 5 2.76 -24.47 -38.22
N ARG A 6 4.02 -24.10 -37.98
CA ARG A 6 4.64 -24.12 -36.64
C ARG A 6 5.05 -22.70 -36.26
N LYS A 7 4.69 -22.29 -35.05
CA LYS A 7 5.14 -21.02 -34.46
C LYS A 7 5.84 -21.25 -33.14
N GLN A 8 6.91 -20.50 -32.94
CA GLN A 8 7.46 -20.26 -31.62
C GLN A 8 6.86 -18.97 -31.04
N ILE A 9 6.32 -19.06 -29.85
CA ILE A 9 5.65 -17.98 -29.12
C ILE A 9 6.44 -17.74 -27.84
N LEU A 10 7.00 -16.54 -27.70
CA LEU A 10 7.71 -16.11 -26.50
C LEU A 10 6.83 -15.16 -25.71
N ILE A 11 6.55 -15.52 -24.47
CA ILE A 11 5.68 -14.76 -23.56
C ILE A 11 6.51 -14.27 -22.38
N LYS A 12 6.50 -12.95 -22.18
CA LYS A 12 7.11 -12.29 -21.01
C LYS A 12 6.02 -11.73 -20.10
N GLY A 13 6.25 -11.76 -18.79
CA GLY A 13 5.33 -11.21 -17.80
C GLY A 13 5.32 -11.97 -16.49
N VAL A 14 4.24 -11.82 -15.72
CA VAL A 14 3.93 -12.69 -14.57
C VAL A 14 3.27 -13.95 -15.13
N VAL A 15 4.08 -14.88 -15.63
CA VAL A 15 3.62 -16.12 -16.30
C VAL A 15 4.25 -17.39 -15.72
N GLN A 16 5.05 -17.26 -14.67
CA GLN A 16 5.64 -18.38 -13.93
C GLN A 16 5.05 -18.45 -12.53
N GLY A 17 4.85 -19.67 -12.00
CA GLY A 17 4.24 -19.86 -10.67
C GLY A 17 2.74 -19.52 -10.56
N VAL A 18 2.09 -19.22 -11.68
CA VAL A 18 0.68 -18.77 -11.78
C VAL A 18 -0.20 -19.69 -12.61
N GLY A 19 0.21 -20.96 -12.78
CA GLY A 19 -0.56 -21.95 -13.56
C GLY A 19 -0.53 -21.77 -15.08
N PHE A 20 0.36 -20.94 -15.63
CA PHE A 20 0.38 -20.64 -17.06
C PHE A 20 0.71 -21.85 -17.94
N ARG A 21 1.74 -22.65 -17.60
CA ARG A 21 2.08 -23.88 -18.36
C ARG A 21 0.93 -24.89 -18.45
N PRO A 22 0.25 -25.28 -17.34
CA PRO A 22 -0.94 -26.13 -17.44
C PRO A 22 -2.05 -25.50 -18.29
N HIS A 23 -2.25 -24.18 -18.20
CA HIS A 23 -3.21 -23.49 -19.05
C HIS A 23 -2.87 -23.59 -20.55
N VAL A 24 -1.61 -23.34 -20.91
CA VAL A 24 -1.10 -23.50 -22.29
C VAL A 24 -1.33 -24.92 -22.78
N TYR A 25 -1.01 -25.93 -21.97
CA TYR A 25 -1.22 -27.33 -22.31
C TYR A 25 -2.70 -27.64 -22.56
N LYS A 26 -3.60 -27.21 -21.66
CA LYS A 26 -5.05 -27.41 -21.80
C LYS A 26 -5.59 -26.79 -23.09
N LEU A 27 -5.22 -25.54 -23.36
CA LEU A 27 -5.63 -24.85 -24.59
C LEU A 27 -5.09 -25.56 -25.85
N ALA A 28 -3.85 -26.04 -25.81
CA ALA A 28 -3.27 -26.76 -26.95
C ALA A 28 -3.99 -28.08 -27.22
N VAL A 29 -4.34 -28.82 -26.16
CA VAL A 29 -5.11 -30.07 -26.26
C VAL A 29 -6.54 -29.81 -26.74
N GLU A 30 -7.24 -28.80 -26.19
CA GLU A 30 -8.58 -28.38 -26.63
C GLU A 30 -8.61 -28.09 -28.14
N ARG A 31 -7.55 -27.47 -28.66
CA ARG A 31 -7.41 -27.08 -30.08
C ARG A 31 -6.68 -28.10 -30.95
N ARG A 32 -6.39 -29.29 -30.42
CA ARG A 32 -5.71 -30.40 -31.13
C ARG A 32 -4.37 -29.98 -31.75
N LEU A 33 -3.61 -29.14 -31.06
CA LEU A 33 -2.28 -28.70 -31.46
C LEU A 33 -1.21 -29.65 -30.90
N SER A 34 -0.08 -29.75 -31.58
CA SER A 34 1.12 -30.47 -31.10
C SER A 34 2.27 -29.50 -30.82
N GLY A 35 3.26 -29.94 -30.06
CA GLY A 35 4.43 -29.12 -29.70
C GLY A 35 4.73 -29.15 -28.20
N TRP A 36 5.15 -28.03 -27.63
CA TRP A 36 5.56 -28.00 -26.23
C TRP A 36 5.51 -26.61 -25.58
N VAL A 37 5.52 -26.62 -24.25
CA VAL A 37 5.70 -25.41 -23.42
C VAL A 37 6.78 -25.63 -22.37
N LYS A 38 7.62 -24.62 -22.15
CA LYS A 38 8.63 -24.59 -21.07
C LYS A 38 8.73 -23.22 -20.42
N ASN A 39 9.13 -23.21 -19.14
CA ASN A 39 9.63 -22.00 -18.51
C ASN A 39 11.12 -21.86 -18.80
N ASP A 40 11.55 -20.65 -19.13
CA ASP A 40 12.96 -20.27 -19.25
C ASP A 40 13.24 -18.98 -18.45
N ALA A 41 14.47 -18.47 -18.50
CA ALA A 41 14.84 -17.25 -17.78
C ALA A 41 14.16 -15.97 -18.33
N ALA A 42 13.66 -16.00 -19.57
CA ALA A 42 13.03 -14.86 -20.24
C ALA A 42 11.49 -14.85 -20.08
N GLY A 43 10.88 -15.97 -19.69
CA GLY A 43 9.45 -16.11 -19.45
C GLY A 43 8.94 -17.52 -19.75
N VAL A 44 7.94 -17.61 -20.61
CA VAL A 44 7.39 -18.88 -21.12
C VAL A 44 7.63 -18.94 -22.61
N THR A 45 8.29 -20.00 -23.07
CA THR A 45 8.45 -20.31 -24.50
C THR A 45 7.54 -21.47 -24.85
N ILE A 46 6.80 -21.28 -25.94
CA ILE A 46 5.86 -22.25 -26.48
C ILE A 46 6.27 -22.50 -27.93
N GLU A 47 6.26 -23.76 -28.34
CA GLU A 47 6.19 -24.12 -29.75
C GLU A 47 4.91 -24.88 -29.99
N ALA A 48 4.12 -24.41 -30.94
CA ALA A 48 2.85 -25.00 -31.27
C ALA A 48 2.75 -25.19 -32.79
N GLN A 49 2.24 -26.34 -33.18
CA GLN A 49 2.06 -26.78 -34.56
C GLN A 49 0.63 -27.27 -34.77
N GLY A 50 0.05 -26.91 -35.92
CA GLY A 50 -1.28 -27.35 -36.31
C GLY A 50 -1.83 -26.53 -37.48
N PRO A 51 -3.13 -26.71 -37.80
CA PRO A 51 -3.81 -25.89 -38.79
C PRO A 51 -3.70 -24.40 -38.44
N GLU A 52 -3.48 -23.55 -39.45
CA GLU A 52 -3.29 -22.11 -39.26
C GLU A 52 -4.40 -21.43 -38.45
N ALA A 53 -5.66 -21.80 -38.71
CA ALA A 53 -6.82 -21.28 -37.98
C ALA A 53 -6.79 -21.64 -36.48
N GLU A 54 -6.44 -22.89 -36.13
CA GLU A 54 -6.35 -23.34 -34.75
C GLU A 54 -5.20 -22.67 -34.00
N LEU A 55 -4.05 -22.51 -34.67
CA LEU A 55 -2.89 -21.85 -34.08
C LEU A 55 -3.15 -20.35 -33.85
N ALA A 56 -3.86 -19.69 -34.77
CA ALA A 56 -4.28 -18.30 -34.60
C ALA A 56 -5.29 -18.14 -33.45
N GLY A 57 -6.24 -19.07 -33.31
CA GLY A 57 -7.17 -19.13 -32.19
C GLY A 57 -6.47 -19.34 -30.84
N PHE A 58 -5.51 -20.26 -30.80
CA PHE A 58 -4.68 -20.53 -29.63
C PHE A 58 -3.90 -19.30 -29.16
N ILE A 59 -3.23 -18.59 -30.07
CA ILE A 59 -2.47 -17.36 -29.74
C ILE A 59 -3.39 -16.28 -29.16
N ARG A 60 -4.60 -16.12 -29.73
CA ARG A 60 -5.61 -15.18 -29.24
C ARG A 60 -6.09 -15.55 -27.83
N GLU A 61 -6.37 -16.83 -27.60
CA GLU A 61 -6.87 -17.32 -26.31
C GLU A 61 -5.82 -17.31 -25.20
N LEU A 62 -4.54 -17.46 -25.53
CA LEU A 62 -3.46 -17.24 -24.56
C LEU A 62 -3.51 -15.83 -23.93
N GLN A 63 -4.06 -14.85 -24.65
CA GLN A 63 -4.23 -13.48 -24.15
C GLN A 63 -5.57 -13.29 -23.43
N THR A 64 -6.66 -13.86 -23.94
CA THR A 64 -8.03 -13.61 -23.43
C THR A 64 -8.49 -14.57 -22.33
N ARG A 65 -8.10 -15.85 -22.38
CA ARG A 65 -8.51 -16.91 -21.43
C ARG A 65 -7.45 -17.19 -20.34
N ARG A 66 -6.48 -16.29 -20.16
CA ARG A 66 -5.33 -16.47 -19.26
C ARG A 66 -5.73 -16.73 -17.80
N PRO A 67 -4.91 -17.45 -17.01
CA PRO A 67 -5.14 -17.61 -15.58
C PRO A 67 -5.28 -16.24 -14.88
N PRO A 68 -6.14 -16.10 -13.84
CA PRO A 68 -6.40 -14.80 -13.21
C PRO A 68 -5.16 -14.09 -12.65
N ALA A 69 -4.17 -14.88 -12.21
CA ALA A 69 -2.90 -14.38 -11.68
C ALA A 69 -1.83 -14.14 -12.76
N ALA A 70 -2.11 -14.49 -14.01
CA ALA A 70 -1.16 -14.33 -15.10
C ALA A 70 -1.30 -12.94 -15.74
N ARG A 71 -0.17 -12.26 -15.88
CA ARG A 71 -0.07 -11.00 -16.63
C ARG A 71 0.94 -11.18 -17.75
N ILE A 72 0.50 -10.95 -18.98
CA ILE A 72 1.36 -10.97 -20.16
C ILE A 72 1.79 -9.53 -20.44
N ASP A 73 3.08 -9.25 -20.27
CA ASP A 73 3.69 -7.95 -20.56
C ASP A 73 4.06 -7.86 -22.07
N SER A 74 4.43 -8.99 -22.69
CA SER A 74 4.78 -9.06 -24.11
C SER A 74 4.54 -10.47 -24.66
N LEU A 75 4.06 -10.56 -25.90
CA LEU A 75 3.92 -11.80 -26.66
C LEU A 75 4.55 -11.58 -28.04
N LYS A 76 5.58 -12.35 -28.37
CA LYS A 76 6.24 -12.32 -29.68
C LYS A 76 6.07 -13.68 -30.35
N THR A 77 5.76 -13.68 -31.65
CA THR A 77 5.64 -14.91 -32.43
C THR A 77 6.66 -14.92 -33.56
N SER A 78 7.17 -16.09 -33.89
CA SER A 78 8.07 -16.30 -35.03
C SER A 78 7.74 -17.64 -35.68
N SER A 79 7.81 -17.69 -37.02
CA SER A 79 7.60 -18.92 -37.77
C SER A 79 8.78 -19.87 -37.56
N ARG A 80 8.49 -21.17 -37.53
CA ARG A 80 9.49 -22.24 -37.46
C ARG A 80 9.23 -23.27 -38.56
N PRO A 81 10.26 -24.00 -39.03
CA PRO A 81 10.06 -25.15 -39.91
C PRO A 81 9.13 -26.18 -39.27
N GLY A 82 8.33 -26.87 -40.09
CA GLY A 82 7.45 -27.95 -39.61
C GLY A 82 8.23 -29.04 -38.87
N GLY A 83 7.64 -29.59 -37.81
CA GLY A 83 8.19 -30.69 -37.02
C GLY A 83 7.36 -31.95 -37.09
N SER A 84 7.90 -33.03 -36.52
CA SER A 84 7.24 -34.34 -36.37
C SER A 84 6.50 -34.51 -35.04
N ASP A 85 6.29 -33.41 -34.29
CA ASP A 85 5.62 -33.44 -32.98
C ASP A 85 4.18 -33.96 -33.13
N LYS A 86 3.86 -35.08 -32.48
CA LYS A 86 2.51 -35.69 -32.53
C LYS A 86 1.62 -35.26 -31.37
N ASN A 87 2.20 -34.89 -30.24
CA ASN A 87 1.51 -34.51 -29.01
C ASN A 87 1.99 -33.14 -28.54
N PHE A 88 1.19 -32.48 -27.70
CA PHE A 88 1.64 -31.32 -26.95
C PHE A 88 2.18 -31.76 -25.58
N VAL A 89 3.36 -31.27 -25.16
CA VAL A 89 3.99 -31.69 -23.89
C VAL A 89 4.50 -30.52 -23.06
N ILE A 90 4.50 -30.67 -21.74
CA ILE A 90 5.15 -29.72 -20.82
C ILE A 90 6.57 -30.22 -20.55
N ILE A 91 7.58 -29.51 -21.05
CA ILE A 91 8.99 -29.90 -20.91
C ILE A 91 9.56 -29.34 -19.60
N LYS A 92 10.48 -30.09 -18.97
CA LYS A 92 11.24 -29.63 -17.79
C LYS A 92 11.93 -28.30 -18.08
N SER A 93 11.90 -27.40 -17.10
CA SER A 93 12.61 -26.12 -17.16
C SER A 93 14.11 -26.34 -17.31
N GLY A 94 14.76 -25.62 -18.24
CA GLY A 94 16.21 -25.73 -18.49
C GLY A 94 16.77 -24.57 -19.33
N GLY A 95 18.01 -24.18 -19.04
CA GLY A 95 18.79 -23.14 -19.75
C GLY A 95 20.00 -22.64 -18.94
N LYS A 96 21.13 -22.39 -19.60
CA LYS A 96 22.40 -21.89 -19.00
C LYS A 96 22.42 -20.37 -18.71
N THR A 97 21.31 -19.66 -18.93
CA THR A 97 21.23 -18.20 -18.74
C THR A 97 20.99 -17.81 -17.27
N LYS A 98 21.79 -16.87 -16.74
CA LYS A 98 21.62 -16.30 -15.40
C LYS A 98 20.18 -15.78 -15.23
N ALA A 99 19.52 -16.26 -14.18
CA ALA A 99 18.06 -16.31 -14.03
C ALA A 99 17.33 -14.96 -13.97
N GLY A 100 16.16 -14.90 -14.62
CA GLY A 100 15.13 -13.85 -14.49
C GLY A 100 13.83 -14.35 -13.83
N ALA A 101 13.86 -15.47 -13.10
CA ALA A 101 12.67 -16.06 -12.47
C ALA A 101 11.99 -15.05 -11.53
N ARG A 102 10.67 -14.88 -11.70
CA ARG A 102 9.83 -13.97 -10.90
C ARG A 102 9.02 -14.77 -9.89
N ILE A 103 8.89 -14.24 -8.68
CA ILE A 103 8.01 -14.79 -7.64
C ILE A 103 6.69 -14.04 -7.71
N PRO A 104 5.57 -14.74 -7.89
CA PRO A 104 4.27 -14.09 -7.84
C PRO A 104 3.95 -13.65 -6.41
N ALA A 105 3.17 -12.57 -6.29
CA ALA A 105 2.55 -12.18 -5.03
C ALA A 105 1.63 -13.29 -4.48
N ASP A 106 1.34 -13.24 -3.17
CA ASP A 106 0.32 -14.11 -2.58
C ASP A 106 -1.07 -13.80 -3.14
N LEU A 107 -1.88 -14.84 -3.35
CA LEU A 107 -3.17 -14.72 -4.03
C LEU A 107 -4.32 -15.17 -3.12
N ALA A 108 -5.43 -14.44 -3.18
CA ALA A 108 -6.66 -14.79 -2.49
C ALA A 108 -7.26 -16.12 -2.99
N LEU A 109 -8.04 -16.76 -2.13
CA LEU A 109 -8.78 -17.99 -2.43
C LEU A 109 -9.68 -17.81 -3.67
N CYS A 110 -9.41 -18.58 -4.72
CA CYS A 110 -10.20 -18.56 -5.94
C CYS A 110 -11.60 -19.19 -5.75
N ALA A 111 -12.54 -18.85 -6.64
CA ALA A 111 -13.93 -19.31 -6.57
C ALA A 111 -14.06 -20.84 -6.55
N ASP A 112 -13.24 -21.56 -7.32
CA ASP A 112 -13.30 -23.02 -7.36
C ASP A 112 -12.84 -23.67 -6.06
N CYS A 113 -11.70 -23.24 -5.50
CA CYS A 113 -11.23 -23.79 -4.23
C CYS A 113 -12.15 -23.37 -3.08
N ARG A 114 -12.84 -22.23 -3.20
CA ARG A 114 -13.93 -21.86 -2.28
C ARG A 114 -15.11 -22.82 -2.38
N ARG A 115 -15.53 -23.20 -3.59
CA ARG A 115 -16.60 -24.20 -3.79
C ARG A 115 -16.24 -25.52 -3.12
N GLU A 116 -15.06 -26.07 -3.43
CA GLU A 116 -14.53 -27.30 -2.81
C GLU A 116 -14.43 -27.18 -1.28
N LEU A 117 -13.95 -26.05 -0.76
CA LEU A 117 -13.84 -25.81 0.69
C LEU A 117 -15.20 -25.87 1.41
N LEU A 118 -16.27 -25.44 0.74
CA LEU A 118 -17.60 -25.27 1.32
C LEU A 118 -18.53 -26.46 1.07
N ASP A 119 -18.13 -27.39 0.20
CA ASP A 119 -18.88 -28.59 -0.16
C ASP A 119 -18.59 -29.73 0.84
N PRO A 120 -19.59 -30.21 1.62
CA PRO A 120 -19.41 -31.31 2.58
C PRO A 120 -18.95 -32.63 1.96
N SER A 121 -19.13 -32.83 0.66
CA SER A 121 -18.73 -34.04 -0.05
C SER A 121 -17.28 -34.00 -0.54
N ASP A 122 -16.64 -32.83 -0.59
CA ASP A 122 -15.26 -32.70 -1.03
C ASP A 122 -14.28 -33.12 0.08
N ARG A 123 -13.22 -33.84 -0.28
CA ARG A 123 -12.15 -34.27 0.64
C ARG A 123 -11.41 -33.11 1.33
N ARG A 124 -11.58 -31.88 0.85
CA ARG A 124 -11.04 -30.64 1.42
C ARG A 124 -12.11 -29.77 2.09
N TYR A 125 -13.27 -30.32 2.40
CA TYR A 125 -14.30 -29.64 3.17
C TYR A 125 -13.72 -29.02 4.45
N LEU A 126 -13.92 -27.71 4.62
CA LEU A 126 -13.39 -26.89 5.71
C LEU A 126 -11.87 -26.96 5.92
N TYR A 127 -11.09 -27.44 4.94
CA TYR A 127 -9.64 -27.53 5.04
C TYR A 127 -8.94 -26.15 4.91
N PRO A 128 -8.31 -25.61 5.98
CA PRO A 128 -7.88 -24.20 6.03
C PRO A 128 -6.71 -23.81 5.10
N PHE A 129 -6.11 -24.78 4.40
CA PHE A 129 -4.93 -24.57 3.55
C PHE A 129 -5.14 -24.99 2.10
N THR A 130 -6.39 -25.29 1.68
CA THR A 130 -6.67 -25.62 0.27
C THR A 130 -6.21 -24.51 -0.66
N ASN A 131 -5.61 -24.90 -1.78
CA ASN A 131 -5.18 -23.99 -2.84
C ASN A 131 -5.06 -24.77 -4.16
N CYS A 132 -4.87 -24.01 -5.25
CA CYS A 132 -4.49 -24.53 -6.56
C CYS A 132 -3.42 -23.62 -7.19
N THR A 133 -3.07 -23.87 -8.46
CA THR A 133 -2.09 -23.02 -9.16
C THR A 133 -2.50 -21.55 -9.27
N ASN A 134 -3.80 -21.25 -9.15
CA ASN A 134 -4.38 -19.92 -9.36
C ASN A 134 -4.62 -19.14 -8.06
N CYS A 135 -4.34 -19.70 -6.89
CA CYS A 135 -4.57 -19.06 -5.59
C CYS A 135 -3.58 -19.51 -4.51
N GLY A 136 -3.68 -18.89 -3.33
CA GLY A 136 -2.93 -19.30 -2.15
C GLY A 136 -1.56 -18.63 -2.02
N PRO A 137 -0.77 -19.04 -1.02
CA PRO A 137 0.51 -18.40 -0.69
C PRO A 137 1.56 -18.62 -1.76
N ARG A 138 2.43 -17.62 -1.93
CA ARG A 138 3.57 -17.59 -2.84
C ARG A 138 4.76 -16.93 -2.13
N PHE A 139 4.78 -15.60 -2.09
CA PHE A 139 5.83 -14.81 -1.46
C PHE A 139 6.01 -15.15 0.02
N THR A 140 4.93 -15.33 0.77
CA THR A 140 4.99 -15.66 2.20
C THR A 140 5.70 -16.98 2.53
N ILE A 141 5.78 -17.92 1.58
CA ILE A 141 6.28 -19.28 1.82
C ILE A 141 7.56 -19.62 1.07
N VAL A 142 7.98 -18.80 0.11
CA VAL A 142 9.19 -19.07 -0.69
C VAL A 142 10.44 -18.70 0.09
N LYS A 143 11.39 -19.64 0.19
CA LYS A 143 12.70 -19.46 0.83
C LYS A 143 13.79 -19.16 -0.20
N LYS A 144 13.70 -19.77 -1.39
CA LYS A 144 14.69 -19.65 -2.46
C LYS A 144 14.05 -19.90 -3.83
N LEU A 145 14.70 -19.40 -4.89
CA LEU A 145 14.40 -19.74 -6.28
C LEU A 145 15.24 -20.93 -6.78
N PRO A 146 14.73 -21.77 -7.71
CA PRO A 146 13.42 -21.69 -8.39
C PRO A 146 12.23 -21.96 -7.46
N TYR A 147 11.03 -21.49 -7.84
CA TYR A 147 9.80 -21.69 -7.05
C TYR A 147 9.32 -23.15 -7.15
N ASP A 148 9.87 -23.99 -6.29
CA ASP A 148 9.52 -25.41 -6.13
C ASP A 148 9.31 -25.77 -4.67
N ARG A 149 8.49 -26.79 -4.40
CA ARG A 149 8.10 -27.22 -3.04
C ARG A 149 9.28 -27.35 -2.07
N PRO A 150 10.45 -27.96 -2.41
CA PRO A 150 11.60 -28.08 -1.50
C PRO A 150 12.18 -26.74 -1.04
N PHE A 151 12.00 -25.68 -1.85
CA PHE A 151 12.48 -24.33 -1.57
C PHE A 151 11.38 -23.45 -0.97
N THR A 152 10.32 -24.06 -0.43
CA THR A 152 9.23 -23.38 0.27
C THR A 152 9.05 -23.93 1.68
N THR A 153 8.24 -23.27 2.50
CA THR A 153 7.85 -23.78 3.82
C THR A 153 6.99 -25.06 3.73
N MET A 154 6.53 -25.44 2.54
CA MET A 154 5.78 -26.68 2.31
C MET A 154 6.67 -27.93 2.20
N ARG A 155 8.00 -27.78 2.25
CA ARG A 155 8.97 -28.89 2.18
C ARG A 155 8.81 -29.90 3.32
N GLU A 156 8.33 -29.46 4.48
CA GLU A 156 8.12 -30.29 5.68
C GLU A 156 6.89 -31.21 5.54
N PHE A 157 6.06 -31.01 4.51
CA PHE A 157 4.80 -31.72 4.31
C PHE A 157 4.88 -32.62 3.06
N THR A 158 5.08 -33.92 3.24
CA THR A 158 5.13 -34.88 2.13
C THR A 158 3.74 -35.13 1.58
N MET A 159 3.51 -34.95 0.27
CA MET A 159 2.17 -35.16 -0.33
C MET A 159 1.70 -36.62 -0.18
N CYS A 160 0.45 -36.83 0.22
CA CYS A 160 -0.17 -38.16 0.15
C CYS A 160 -0.39 -38.61 -1.31
N ARG A 161 -0.72 -39.89 -1.50
CA ARG A 161 -0.97 -40.50 -2.82
C ARG A 161 -1.92 -39.67 -3.69
N GLU A 162 -3.05 -39.23 -3.15
CA GLU A 162 -4.06 -38.45 -3.88
C GLU A 162 -3.55 -37.06 -4.29
N CYS A 163 -2.92 -36.33 -3.36
CA CYS A 163 -2.36 -35.01 -3.66
C CYS A 163 -1.22 -35.10 -4.70
N LEU A 164 -0.43 -36.18 -4.66
CA LEU A 164 0.61 -36.43 -5.64
C LEU A 164 0.04 -36.77 -7.01
N ALA A 165 -1.07 -37.52 -7.08
CA ALA A 165 -1.77 -37.81 -8.33
C ALA A 165 -2.28 -36.51 -8.98
N GLU A 166 -2.97 -35.66 -8.22
CA GLU A 166 -3.40 -34.33 -8.71
C GLU A 166 -2.22 -33.42 -9.12
N TYR A 167 -1.11 -33.50 -8.39
CA TYR A 167 0.08 -32.69 -8.69
C TYR A 167 0.74 -33.10 -10.02
N ARG A 168 0.65 -34.38 -10.39
CA ARG A 168 1.25 -34.95 -11.60
C ARG A 168 0.33 -34.95 -12.82
N ASP A 169 -0.99 -34.82 -12.64
CA ASP A 169 -1.97 -34.81 -13.73
C ASP A 169 -2.09 -33.41 -14.38
N PRO A 170 -1.65 -33.20 -15.64
CA PRO A 170 -1.73 -31.91 -16.34
C PRO A 170 -3.14 -31.36 -16.52
N LEU A 171 -4.16 -32.23 -16.49
CA LEU A 171 -5.56 -31.83 -16.60
C LEU A 171 -6.14 -31.38 -15.25
N ASN A 172 -5.52 -31.76 -14.14
CA ASN A 172 -5.93 -31.31 -12.82
C ASN A 172 -5.57 -29.85 -12.57
N ARG A 173 -6.43 -29.11 -11.85
CA ARG A 173 -6.16 -27.72 -11.45
C ARG A 173 -5.01 -27.56 -10.45
N ARG A 174 -4.62 -28.66 -9.80
CA ARG A 174 -3.50 -28.71 -8.85
C ARG A 174 -2.21 -29.24 -9.49
N PHE A 175 -2.18 -29.40 -10.81
CA PHE A 175 -0.96 -29.74 -11.55
C PHE A 175 0.18 -28.77 -11.22
N HIS A 176 1.29 -29.27 -10.68
CA HIS A 176 2.42 -28.45 -10.22
C HIS A 176 2.04 -27.32 -9.24
N ALA A 177 0.93 -27.44 -8.50
CA ALA A 177 0.63 -26.55 -7.40
C ALA A 177 1.61 -26.86 -6.25
N GLN A 178 2.69 -26.09 -6.17
CA GLN A 178 3.75 -26.29 -5.16
C GLN A 178 3.22 -26.39 -3.72
N PRO A 179 2.20 -25.59 -3.30
CA PRO A 179 1.62 -25.71 -1.97
C PRO A 179 0.42 -26.67 -1.88
N ASN A 180 0.22 -27.59 -2.83
CA ASN A 180 -0.88 -28.57 -2.77
C ASN A 180 -0.81 -29.39 -1.47
N ALA A 181 -1.97 -29.55 -0.84
CA ALA A 181 -2.14 -30.35 0.37
C ALA A 181 -3.63 -30.69 0.61
N CYS A 182 -3.87 -31.55 1.60
CA CYS A 182 -5.19 -31.92 2.11
C CYS A 182 -5.11 -32.19 3.64
N PRO A 183 -6.21 -32.48 4.34
CA PRO A 183 -6.20 -32.77 5.79
C PRO A 183 -5.27 -33.89 6.24
N VAL A 184 -4.93 -34.83 5.34
CA VAL A 184 -4.05 -35.98 5.62
C VAL A 184 -2.59 -35.56 5.66
N CYS A 185 -2.11 -34.86 4.62
CA CYS A 185 -0.69 -34.63 4.41
C CYS A 185 -0.23 -33.19 4.61
N GLY A 186 -1.16 -32.28 4.86
CA GLY A 186 -0.89 -30.85 4.91
C GLY A 186 -0.83 -30.26 6.30
N PRO A 187 -0.60 -28.93 6.35
CA PRO A 187 -0.64 -28.17 7.59
C PRO A 187 -1.97 -28.30 8.33
N LYS A 188 -1.93 -28.11 9.65
CA LYS A 188 -3.08 -28.15 10.56
C LYS A 188 -3.12 -26.89 11.41
N VAL A 189 -4.33 -26.38 11.62
CA VAL A 189 -4.58 -25.36 12.65
C VAL A 189 -4.62 -26.01 14.03
N SER A 190 -4.27 -25.27 15.06
CA SER A 190 -4.24 -25.72 16.46
C SER A 190 -4.57 -24.57 17.42
N VAL A 191 -5.10 -24.94 18.57
CA VAL A 191 -5.31 -24.06 19.73
C VAL A 191 -4.81 -24.77 20.99
N ALA A 192 -4.25 -24.00 21.92
CA ALA A 192 -3.96 -24.45 23.27
C ALA A 192 -4.95 -23.76 24.23
N ALA A 193 -5.78 -24.53 24.92
CA ALA A 193 -6.77 -24.01 25.86
C ALA A 193 -6.94 -24.98 27.04
N GLY A 194 -6.82 -24.47 28.28
CA GLY A 194 -7.03 -25.27 29.50
C GLY A 194 -6.14 -26.51 29.60
N GLY A 195 -4.86 -26.40 29.20
CA GLY A 195 -3.91 -27.53 29.22
C GLY A 195 -4.11 -28.57 28.11
N ARG A 196 -5.12 -28.42 27.23
CA ARG A 196 -5.38 -29.32 26.10
C ARG A 196 -5.04 -28.65 24.77
N LYS A 197 -4.51 -29.44 23.84
CA LYS A 197 -4.26 -29.03 22.45
C LYS A 197 -5.33 -29.63 21.54
N LEU A 198 -6.13 -28.78 20.91
CA LEU A 198 -7.04 -29.19 19.84
C LEU A 198 -6.39 -28.87 18.49
N ALA A 199 -6.67 -29.68 17.47
CA ALA A 199 -6.15 -29.49 16.12
C ALA A 199 -7.22 -29.70 15.05
N GLY A 200 -6.96 -29.18 13.85
CA GLY A 200 -7.85 -29.33 12.70
C GLY A 200 -9.22 -28.70 12.92
N ARG A 201 -10.29 -29.43 12.57
CA ARG A 201 -11.67 -28.92 12.61
C ARG A 201 -12.11 -28.50 14.01
N ALA A 202 -11.79 -29.28 15.04
CA ALA A 202 -12.16 -28.96 16.42
C ALA A 202 -11.55 -27.64 16.92
N ALA A 203 -10.30 -27.34 16.51
CA ALA A 203 -9.66 -26.06 16.82
C ALA A 203 -10.37 -24.88 16.13
N LEU A 204 -10.80 -25.07 14.88
CA LEU A 204 -11.52 -24.06 14.11
C LEU A 204 -12.92 -23.80 14.68
N GLU A 205 -13.64 -24.85 15.08
CA GLU A 205 -14.95 -24.77 15.73
C GLU A 205 -14.86 -24.01 17.06
N LEU A 206 -13.85 -24.33 17.89
CA LEU A 206 -13.62 -23.59 19.14
C LEU A 206 -13.34 -22.10 18.90
N ALA A 207 -12.55 -21.77 17.87
CA ALA A 207 -12.29 -20.38 17.50
C ALA A 207 -13.56 -19.64 17.05
N ALA A 208 -14.43 -20.30 16.27
CA ALA A 208 -15.73 -19.76 15.90
C ALA A 208 -16.60 -19.50 17.15
N ASP A 209 -16.62 -20.43 18.09
CA ASP A 209 -17.42 -20.30 19.32
C ASP A 209 -16.94 -19.17 20.23
N PHE A 210 -15.63 -18.93 20.31
CA PHE A 210 -15.09 -17.79 21.05
C PHE A 210 -15.55 -16.46 20.44
N LEU A 211 -15.50 -16.33 19.11
CA LEU A 211 -15.98 -15.13 18.41
C LEU A 211 -17.49 -14.91 18.62
N LYS A 212 -18.31 -15.96 18.53
CA LYS A 212 -19.76 -15.87 18.80
C LYS A 212 -20.07 -15.37 20.21
N LYS A 213 -19.22 -15.72 21.19
CA LYS A 213 -19.33 -15.29 22.59
C LYS A 213 -18.73 -13.90 22.87
N GLY A 214 -18.47 -13.10 21.82
CA GLY A 214 -17.91 -11.75 21.93
C GLY A 214 -16.46 -11.72 22.42
N LYS A 215 -15.73 -12.84 22.36
CA LYS A 215 -14.31 -12.89 22.76
C LYS A 215 -13.40 -12.43 21.63
N ILE A 216 -12.24 -11.89 22.00
CA ILE A 216 -11.17 -11.54 21.08
C ILE A 216 -10.29 -12.78 20.88
N ILE A 217 -9.98 -13.13 19.64
CA ILE A 217 -9.03 -14.21 19.31
C ILE A 217 -7.85 -13.64 18.50
N ALA A 218 -6.69 -14.28 18.60
CA ALA A 218 -5.58 -14.10 17.67
C ALA A 218 -5.61 -15.26 16.66
N LEU A 219 -5.48 -14.96 15.38
CA LEU A 219 -5.55 -15.93 14.28
C LEU A 219 -4.33 -15.80 13.38
N GLN A 220 -3.55 -16.87 13.22
CA GLN A 220 -2.45 -16.92 12.27
C GLN A 220 -3.00 -17.05 10.85
N SER A 221 -2.91 -15.96 10.10
CA SER A 221 -3.28 -15.88 8.69
C SER A 221 -2.05 -16.16 7.80
N LEU A 222 -2.14 -15.80 6.53
CA LEU A 222 -1.13 -16.06 5.51
C LEU A 222 0.18 -15.29 5.72
N GLY A 223 0.10 -13.99 6.09
CA GLY A 223 1.26 -13.10 6.20
C GLY A 223 1.69 -12.75 7.64
N GLY A 224 0.87 -13.14 8.63
CA GLY A 224 1.08 -12.88 10.05
C GLY A 224 -0.21 -13.14 10.83
N PHE A 225 -0.24 -12.70 12.09
CA PHE A 225 -1.43 -12.84 12.95
C PHE A 225 -2.40 -11.67 12.78
N HIS A 226 -3.70 -11.94 12.92
CA HIS A 226 -4.76 -10.96 13.13
C HIS A 226 -5.32 -11.07 14.54
N LEU A 227 -5.71 -9.95 15.15
CA LEU A 227 -6.66 -9.93 16.25
C LEU A 227 -8.07 -9.75 15.67
N ALA A 228 -8.98 -10.62 16.08
CA ALA A 228 -10.34 -10.69 15.57
C ALA A 228 -11.38 -10.64 16.70
N CYS A 229 -12.46 -9.89 16.47
CA CYS A 229 -13.64 -9.86 17.32
C CYS A 229 -14.88 -9.48 16.51
N ASP A 230 -16.07 -9.63 17.08
CA ASP A 230 -17.32 -9.16 16.47
C ASP A 230 -17.29 -7.64 16.30
N ALA A 231 -17.53 -7.16 15.08
CA ALA A 231 -17.57 -5.73 14.75
C ALA A 231 -18.89 -5.04 15.12
N SER A 232 -19.88 -5.80 15.60
CA SER A 232 -21.16 -5.29 16.10
C SER A 232 -21.23 -5.21 17.62
N ASP A 233 -20.32 -5.88 18.34
CA ASP A 233 -20.26 -5.89 19.80
C ASP A 233 -19.47 -4.67 20.33
N PRO A 234 -20.14 -3.68 20.96
CA PRO A 234 -19.46 -2.50 21.49
C PRO A 234 -18.46 -2.83 22.61
N ALA A 235 -18.74 -3.85 23.43
CA ALA A 235 -17.88 -4.23 24.55
C ALA A 235 -16.58 -4.87 24.03
N ALA A 236 -16.68 -5.76 23.04
CA ALA A 236 -15.51 -6.35 22.39
C ALA A 236 -14.62 -5.28 21.72
N ILE A 237 -15.22 -4.32 21.00
CA ILE A 237 -14.48 -3.23 20.35
C ILE A 237 -13.76 -2.36 21.39
N LEU A 238 -14.47 -1.91 22.44
CA LEU A 238 -13.88 -1.08 23.48
C LEU A 238 -12.76 -1.80 24.23
N LYS A 239 -12.95 -3.09 24.52
CA LYS A 239 -11.92 -3.94 25.12
C LYS A 239 -10.69 -4.02 24.21
N LEU A 240 -10.88 -4.30 22.91
CA LEU A 240 -9.78 -4.36 21.94
C LEU A 240 -9.03 -3.03 21.83
N ARG A 241 -9.73 -1.89 21.82
CA ARG A 241 -9.11 -0.55 21.78
C ARG A 241 -8.26 -0.26 23.00
N ARG A 242 -8.76 -0.55 24.20
CA ARG A 242 -8.01 -0.39 25.46
C ARG A 242 -6.75 -1.26 25.45
N LEU A 243 -6.91 -2.54 25.10
CA LEU A 243 -5.82 -3.50 25.07
C LEU A 243 -4.74 -3.17 24.03
N LYS A 244 -5.10 -2.55 22.90
CA LYS A 244 -4.15 -2.14 21.85
C LYS A 244 -3.60 -0.70 22.00
N ASP A 245 -3.97 0.02 23.05
CA ASP A 245 -3.73 1.48 23.18
C ASP A 245 -4.08 2.24 21.88
N ARG A 246 -5.29 1.98 21.37
CA ARG A 246 -5.75 2.47 20.06
C ARG A 246 -7.15 3.11 20.17
N PRO A 247 -7.26 4.31 20.76
CA PRO A 247 -8.56 4.90 21.09
C PRO A 247 -9.39 5.24 19.85
N ALA A 248 -8.78 5.79 18.80
CA ALA A 248 -9.52 6.32 17.64
C ALA A 248 -9.13 5.70 16.29
N LYS A 249 -7.87 5.26 16.09
CA LYS A 249 -7.39 4.76 14.79
C LYS A 249 -8.30 3.64 14.26
N PRO A 250 -8.84 3.74 13.03
CA PRO A 250 -9.91 2.87 12.54
C PRO A 250 -9.44 1.44 12.39
N PHE A 251 -10.25 0.46 12.78
CA PHE A 251 -9.96 -0.94 12.48
C PHE A 251 -10.50 -1.33 11.09
N ALA A 252 -9.81 -2.26 10.44
CA ALA A 252 -10.36 -2.92 9.26
C ALA A 252 -11.38 -3.99 9.69
N VAL A 253 -12.36 -4.23 8.84
CA VAL A 253 -13.34 -5.30 8.99
C VAL A 253 -13.25 -6.28 7.84
N MET A 254 -13.62 -7.53 8.11
CA MET A 254 -13.70 -8.59 7.14
C MET A 254 -15.13 -9.10 7.00
N THR A 255 -15.56 -9.31 5.76
CA THR A 255 -16.82 -10.00 5.42
C THR A 255 -16.52 -11.29 4.66
N ALA A 256 -17.49 -12.22 4.65
CA ALA A 256 -17.32 -13.47 3.93
C ALA A 256 -17.41 -13.26 2.41
N THR A 257 -18.28 -12.34 1.99
CA THR A 257 -18.57 -12.05 0.59
C THR A 257 -18.70 -10.54 0.35
N ARG A 258 -18.66 -10.15 -0.94
CA ARG A 258 -18.96 -8.78 -1.37
C ARG A 258 -20.39 -8.38 -1.03
N ALA A 259 -21.37 -9.26 -1.23
CA ALA A 259 -22.77 -8.99 -0.92
C ALA A 259 -22.97 -8.58 0.56
N GLU A 260 -22.30 -9.28 1.48
CA GLU A 260 -22.32 -8.89 2.90
C GLU A 260 -21.69 -7.52 3.16
N ALA A 261 -20.63 -7.15 2.42
CA ALA A 261 -20.03 -5.82 2.56
C ALA A 261 -20.98 -4.71 2.08
N GLU A 262 -21.79 -4.97 1.05
CA GLU A 262 -22.77 -4.04 0.51
C GLU A 262 -23.92 -3.73 1.50
N GLU A 263 -24.15 -4.59 2.50
CA GLU A 263 -25.13 -4.31 3.57
C GLU A 263 -24.69 -3.16 4.50
N PHE A 264 -23.38 -2.96 4.66
CA PHE A 264 -22.81 -1.98 5.59
C PHE A 264 -22.13 -0.80 4.90
N CYS A 265 -21.73 -0.95 3.64
CA CYS A 265 -20.96 0.05 2.89
C CYS A 265 -21.59 0.35 1.52
N LEU A 266 -21.34 1.56 1.02
CA LEU A 266 -21.54 1.92 -0.39
C LEU A 266 -20.31 1.44 -1.16
N ILE A 267 -20.55 0.68 -2.24
CA ILE A 267 -19.50 0.05 -3.03
C ILE A 267 -19.81 0.33 -4.50
N SER A 268 -18.95 1.13 -5.15
CA SER A 268 -18.99 1.30 -6.60
C SER A 268 -18.51 0.03 -7.34
N GLY A 269 -18.76 -0.05 -8.65
CA GLY A 269 -18.27 -1.16 -9.48
C GLY A 269 -16.75 -1.37 -9.33
N SER A 270 -15.96 -0.30 -9.51
CA SER A 270 -14.50 -0.34 -9.41
C SER A 270 -13.99 -0.66 -8.00
N GLU A 271 -14.65 -0.18 -6.94
CA GLU A 271 -14.31 -0.57 -5.56
C GLU A 271 -14.61 -2.06 -5.30
N GLY A 272 -15.72 -2.56 -5.85
CA GLY A 272 -16.09 -3.97 -5.76
C GLY A 272 -15.13 -4.90 -6.51
N GLU A 273 -14.63 -4.47 -7.67
CA GLU A 273 -13.57 -5.17 -8.42
C GLU A 273 -12.25 -5.22 -7.65
N ALA A 274 -11.83 -4.09 -7.07
CA ALA A 274 -10.63 -4.06 -6.23
C ALA A 274 -10.76 -5.00 -5.02
N LEU A 275 -11.92 -4.97 -4.34
CA LEU A 275 -12.21 -5.80 -3.17
C LEU A 275 -12.21 -7.30 -3.50
N ALA A 276 -12.71 -7.69 -4.68
CA ALA A 276 -12.77 -9.08 -5.16
C ALA A 276 -11.51 -9.50 -5.94
N SER A 277 -10.53 -8.61 -6.12
CA SER A 277 -9.32 -8.91 -6.89
C SER A 277 -8.50 -10.04 -6.25
N PRO A 278 -7.63 -10.73 -7.03
CA PRO A 278 -6.73 -11.73 -6.46
C PRO A 278 -5.80 -11.19 -5.37
N ALA A 279 -5.53 -9.89 -5.34
CA ALA A 279 -4.77 -9.25 -4.28
C ALA A 279 -5.58 -9.11 -2.97
N ALA A 280 -6.92 -9.05 -3.06
CA ALA A 280 -7.87 -8.88 -1.95
C ALA A 280 -7.37 -7.88 -0.88
N PRO A 281 -7.10 -6.61 -1.25
CA PRO A 281 -6.68 -5.59 -0.30
C PRO A 281 -7.80 -5.21 0.66
N VAL A 282 -7.44 -4.46 1.70
CA VAL A 282 -8.39 -3.65 2.45
C VAL A 282 -8.76 -2.43 1.61
N VAL A 283 -10.03 -2.29 1.26
CA VAL A 283 -10.56 -1.17 0.49
C VAL A 283 -11.27 -0.20 1.45
N MET A 284 -10.92 1.09 1.39
CA MET A 284 -11.59 2.12 2.18
C MET A 284 -12.93 2.51 1.52
N LEU A 285 -14.04 2.09 2.13
CA LEU A 285 -15.40 2.24 1.61
C LEU A 285 -16.22 3.18 2.49
N ARG A 286 -17.18 3.89 1.89
CA ARG A 286 -18.09 4.77 2.62
C ARG A 286 -19.12 3.93 3.39
N LYS A 287 -19.35 4.26 4.66
CA LYS A 287 -20.31 3.57 5.53
C LYS A 287 -21.76 3.92 5.16
N LYS A 288 -22.63 2.93 5.01
CA LYS A 288 -24.10 3.09 4.97
C LYS A 288 -24.68 3.20 6.39
N ARG A 289 -24.21 2.31 7.28
CA ARG A 289 -24.74 2.17 8.64
C ARG A 289 -23.71 2.65 9.66
N ALA A 290 -23.77 3.93 10.00
CA ALA A 290 -22.86 4.53 10.99
C ALA A 290 -22.99 3.89 12.40
N GLY A 291 -24.13 3.28 12.74
CA GLY A 291 -24.38 2.70 14.06
C GLY A 291 -23.45 1.54 14.42
N ILE A 292 -23.43 0.47 13.61
CA ILE A 292 -22.62 -0.74 13.87
C ILE A 292 -21.13 -0.42 13.76
N LEU A 293 -20.75 0.32 12.72
CA LEU A 293 -19.35 0.56 12.37
C LEU A 293 -18.76 1.84 12.98
N GLY A 294 -19.57 2.64 13.69
CA GLY A 294 -19.15 3.92 14.27
C GLY A 294 -18.03 3.76 15.30
N ARG A 295 -18.08 2.71 16.12
CA ARG A 295 -17.02 2.42 17.10
C ARG A 295 -15.78 1.78 16.47
N VAL A 296 -15.93 1.18 15.29
CA VAL A 296 -14.84 0.54 14.54
C VAL A 296 -13.99 1.60 13.82
N ALA A 297 -14.63 2.63 13.29
CA ALA A 297 -13.98 3.79 12.68
C ALA A 297 -14.64 5.10 13.17
N PRO A 298 -14.32 5.56 14.40
CA PRO A 298 -14.91 6.76 15.00
C PRO A 298 -14.47 8.02 14.27
N GLY A 299 -15.38 9.00 14.15
CA GLY A 299 -15.11 10.28 13.48
C GLY A 299 -15.00 10.23 11.95
N LEU A 300 -14.89 9.03 11.36
CA LEU A 300 -14.72 8.87 9.92
C LEU A 300 -16.04 8.51 9.22
N ASP A 301 -16.21 8.87 7.94
CA ASP A 301 -17.35 8.42 7.12
C ASP A 301 -17.03 7.13 6.34
N THR A 302 -15.76 6.71 6.36
CA THR A 302 -15.24 5.52 5.68
C THR A 302 -14.78 4.44 6.67
N ILE A 303 -14.58 3.23 6.15
CA ILE A 303 -14.03 2.09 6.87
C ILE A 303 -13.23 1.20 5.91
N GLY A 304 -12.15 0.59 6.40
CA GLY A 304 -11.41 -0.42 5.64
C GLY A 304 -12.14 -1.77 5.66
N VAL A 305 -12.49 -2.29 4.49
CA VAL A 305 -13.14 -3.61 4.33
C VAL A 305 -12.26 -4.53 3.52
N MET A 306 -12.14 -5.79 3.95
CA MET A 306 -11.51 -6.87 3.18
C MET A 306 -12.42 -8.08 3.10
N LEU A 307 -12.22 -8.93 2.08
CA LEU A 307 -12.95 -10.20 2.00
C LEU A 307 -12.16 -11.32 2.69
N ALA A 308 -12.87 -12.39 3.06
CA ALA A 308 -12.29 -13.64 3.54
C ALA A 308 -11.35 -14.27 2.48
N TYR A 309 -10.10 -13.80 2.45
CA TYR A 309 -9.16 -14.07 1.35
C TYR A 309 -8.36 -15.37 1.50
N THR A 310 -8.34 -15.99 2.68
CA THR A 310 -7.71 -17.30 2.91
C THR A 310 -8.78 -18.39 3.07
N PRO A 311 -8.43 -19.68 2.84
CA PRO A 311 -9.34 -20.77 3.17
C PRO A 311 -9.64 -20.85 4.68
N LEU A 312 -8.69 -20.49 5.53
CA LEU A 312 -8.92 -20.36 6.97
C LEU A 312 -10.05 -19.36 7.29
N HIS A 313 -10.00 -18.15 6.71
CA HIS A 313 -11.06 -17.16 6.90
C HIS A 313 -12.39 -17.66 6.36
N ALA A 314 -12.41 -18.23 5.15
CA ALA A 314 -13.63 -18.73 4.53
C ALA A 314 -14.27 -19.88 5.33
N ALA A 315 -13.48 -20.81 5.85
CA ALA A 315 -13.95 -21.90 6.71
C ALA A 315 -14.48 -21.37 8.05
N LEU A 316 -13.80 -20.40 8.66
CA LEU A 316 -14.26 -19.73 9.88
C LEU A 316 -15.61 -19.04 9.67
N PHE A 317 -15.75 -18.25 8.60
CA PHE A 317 -17.04 -17.63 8.27
C PHE A 317 -18.13 -18.66 7.99
N ARG A 318 -17.81 -19.79 7.33
CA ARG A 318 -18.79 -20.86 7.09
C ARG A 318 -19.37 -21.42 8.40
N LEU A 319 -18.53 -21.61 9.42
CA LEU A 319 -18.95 -22.08 10.75
C LEU A 319 -19.73 -21.01 11.52
N LEU A 320 -19.32 -19.74 11.42
CA LEU A 320 -20.05 -18.62 12.03
C LEU A 320 -21.45 -18.47 11.41
N ARG A 321 -21.57 -18.51 10.09
CA ARG A 321 -22.87 -18.43 9.40
C ARG A 321 -23.77 -19.62 9.73
N ALA A 322 -23.20 -20.82 9.88
CA ALA A 322 -23.94 -22.01 10.29
C ALA A 322 -24.59 -21.86 11.67
N SER A 323 -24.04 -21.02 12.56
CA SER A 323 -24.60 -20.75 13.88
C SER A 323 -25.50 -19.50 13.93
N GLY A 324 -25.86 -18.92 12.79
CA GLY A 324 -26.64 -17.68 12.73
C GLY A 324 -25.86 -16.38 13.00
N PHE A 325 -24.54 -16.42 13.16
CA PHE A 325 -23.73 -15.21 13.30
C PHE A 325 -23.64 -14.49 11.96
N LYS A 326 -24.15 -13.25 11.86
CA LYS A 326 -24.22 -12.46 10.61
C LYS A 326 -23.27 -11.25 10.57
N SER A 327 -22.65 -10.91 11.69
CA SER A 327 -21.81 -9.72 11.79
C SER A 327 -20.50 -9.84 10.98
N PRO A 328 -19.92 -8.73 10.50
CA PRO A 328 -18.53 -8.68 10.10
C PRO A 328 -17.60 -8.89 11.31
N LEU A 329 -16.36 -9.28 11.02
CA LEU A 329 -15.31 -9.38 12.05
C LEU A 329 -14.35 -8.21 11.93
N VAL A 330 -13.98 -7.60 13.04
CA VAL A 330 -12.77 -6.77 13.08
C VAL A 330 -11.58 -7.65 12.75
N MET A 331 -10.69 -7.19 11.88
CA MET A 331 -9.44 -7.87 11.52
C MET A 331 -8.32 -6.83 11.54
N THR A 332 -7.66 -6.68 12.69
CA THR A 332 -6.48 -5.81 12.82
C THR A 332 -5.22 -6.65 12.92
N SER A 333 -4.08 -6.10 12.48
CA SER A 333 -2.76 -6.70 12.68
C SER A 333 -2.54 -7.17 14.14
N GLY A 334 -1.98 -8.37 14.29
CA GLY A 334 -1.64 -9.02 15.55
C GLY A 334 -0.26 -8.61 16.03
N ASN A 335 -0.16 -7.36 16.47
CA ASN A 335 1.02 -6.73 17.04
C ASN A 335 0.62 -5.77 18.16
N ARG A 336 1.57 -5.46 19.04
CA ARG A 336 1.51 -4.26 19.88
C ARG A 336 1.61 -3.02 19.01
N ARG A 337 1.26 -1.86 19.56
CA ARG A 337 1.30 -0.59 18.83
C ARG A 337 2.70 -0.38 18.22
N ASP A 338 2.74 -0.01 16.95
CA ASP A 338 3.92 0.33 16.15
C ASP A 338 5.01 -0.76 15.96
N GLU A 339 4.86 -1.95 16.55
CA GLU A 339 5.71 -3.13 16.29
C GLU A 339 5.35 -3.88 14.99
N PRO A 340 6.28 -4.68 14.40
CA PRO A 340 5.97 -5.53 13.25
C PRO A 340 4.90 -6.58 13.58
N ILE A 341 4.19 -7.06 12.54
CA ILE A 341 3.25 -8.17 12.69
C ILE A 341 3.96 -9.44 13.21
N SER A 342 3.35 -10.09 14.21
CA SER A 342 3.82 -11.38 14.69
C SER A 342 3.70 -12.42 13.56
N ARG A 343 4.72 -13.27 13.39
CA ARG A 343 4.76 -14.28 12.32
C ARG A 343 4.69 -15.73 12.82
N ASP A 344 5.08 -15.97 14.06
CA ASP A 344 5.18 -17.28 14.68
C ASP A 344 4.44 -17.31 16.02
N ARG A 345 4.30 -18.52 16.56
CA ARG A 345 3.55 -18.77 17.78
C ARG A 345 4.18 -18.07 19.00
N ALA A 346 5.50 -18.14 19.15
CA ALA A 346 6.20 -17.56 20.29
C ALA A 346 5.96 -16.04 20.36
N GLY A 347 6.14 -15.35 19.22
CA GLY A 347 5.84 -13.91 19.15
C GLY A 347 4.36 -13.60 19.37
N ALA A 348 3.44 -14.46 18.93
CA ALA A 348 2.01 -14.26 19.19
C ALA A 348 1.65 -14.48 20.67
N GLU A 349 2.23 -15.46 21.35
CA GLU A 349 2.01 -15.70 22.78
C GLU A 349 2.54 -14.52 23.62
N GLU A 350 3.75 -14.04 23.32
CA GLU A 350 4.37 -12.89 24.00
C GLU A 350 3.59 -11.57 23.76
N ASN A 351 3.22 -11.30 22.51
CA ASN A 351 2.64 -10.01 22.14
C ASN A 351 1.12 -9.96 22.30
N LEU A 352 0.44 -11.09 22.12
CA LEU A 352 -1.02 -11.16 21.98
C LEU A 352 -1.69 -12.01 23.05
N GLY A 353 -0.95 -12.79 23.85
CA GLY A 353 -1.53 -13.67 24.88
C GLY A 353 -2.38 -12.92 25.90
N ALA A 354 -1.97 -11.72 26.31
CA ALA A 354 -2.77 -10.86 27.18
C ALA A 354 -3.98 -10.21 26.47
N LEU A 355 -3.94 -10.12 25.13
CA LEU A 355 -4.95 -9.43 24.32
C LEU A 355 -6.08 -10.37 23.87
N ALA A 356 -5.73 -11.63 23.58
CA ALA A 356 -6.62 -12.62 22.99
C ALA A 356 -6.97 -13.71 24.00
N GLY A 357 -8.27 -14.04 24.09
CA GLY A 357 -8.73 -15.17 24.90
C GLY A 357 -8.40 -16.54 24.28
N LEU A 358 -7.97 -16.56 23.02
CA LEU A 358 -7.60 -17.76 22.28
C LEU A 358 -6.61 -17.41 21.17
N ILE A 359 -5.57 -18.23 20.97
CA ILE A 359 -4.64 -18.12 19.85
C ILE A 359 -4.81 -19.33 18.94
N LEU A 360 -5.36 -19.10 17.74
CA LEU A 360 -5.45 -20.07 16.66
C LEU A 360 -4.21 -19.94 15.78
N PHE A 361 -3.33 -20.94 15.80
CA PHE A 361 -2.08 -20.96 15.04
C PHE A 361 -2.00 -22.19 14.14
N HIS A 362 -0.98 -22.27 13.29
CA HIS A 362 -0.76 -23.41 12.41
C HIS A 362 0.73 -23.75 12.24
N ASP A 363 1.00 -24.98 11.80
CA ASP A 363 2.34 -25.54 11.63
C ASP A 363 3.01 -25.19 10.29
N ARG A 364 2.35 -24.44 9.39
CA ARG A 364 3.03 -23.86 8.21
C ARG A 364 3.78 -22.59 8.59
N GLU A 365 5.11 -22.62 8.55
CA GLU A 365 5.96 -21.43 8.74
C GLU A 365 5.57 -20.29 7.78
N ILE A 366 5.56 -19.05 8.30
CA ILE A 366 5.50 -17.81 7.52
C ILE A 366 6.93 -17.31 7.34
N HIS A 367 7.51 -17.51 6.16
CA HIS A 367 8.91 -17.17 5.91
C HIS A 367 9.13 -15.68 5.70
N ASN A 368 8.26 -15.07 4.87
CA ASN A 368 8.24 -13.63 4.63
C ASN A 368 6.96 -13.07 5.25
N ARG A 369 7.09 -12.34 6.36
CA ARG A 369 5.94 -11.67 6.98
C ARG A 369 5.48 -10.51 6.09
N VAL A 370 4.17 -10.30 6.03
CA VAL A 370 3.57 -9.26 5.19
C VAL A 370 2.22 -8.82 5.76
N ASP A 371 2.06 -7.51 5.94
CA ASP A 371 0.78 -6.90 6.30
C ASP A 371 -0.26 -7.00 5.16
N ASP A 372 -1.53 -6.77 5.48
CA ASP A 372 -2.55 -6.55 4.47
C ASP A 372 -2.31 -5.21 3.75
N SER A 373 -2.40 -5.23 2.41
CA SER A 373 -2.40 -4.00 1.62
C SER A 373 -3.68 -3.20 1.86
N VAL A 374 -3.58 -1.88 1.79
CA VAL A 374 -4.72 -0.96 1.99
C VAL A 374 -4.76 0.01 0.82
N GLY A 375 -5.95 0.29 0.29
CA GLY A 375 -6.14 1.27 -0.78
C GLY A 375 -7.54 1.87 -0.82
N PHE A 376 -7.72 2.84 -1.72
CA PHE A 376 -8.97 3.56 -1.92
C PHE A 376 -9.11 3.98 -3.38
N TYR A 377 -10.33 4.36 -3.77
CA TYR A 377 -10.60 4.91 -5.09
C TYR A 377 -10.68 6.45 -5.03
N ALA A 378 -9.91 7.15 -5.86
CA ALA A 378 -9.99 8.60 -6.04
C ALA A 378 -9.39 9.02 -7.38
N GLY A 379 -9.97 10.06 -8.01
CA GLY A 379 -9.47 10.60 -9.28
C GLY A 379 -9.30 9.52 -10.35
N GLY A 380 -10.35 8.71 -10.56
CA GLY A 380 -10.39 7.70 -11.63
C GLY A 380 -9.55 6.43 -11.43
N ALA A 381 -8.86 6.25 -10.29
CA ALA A 381 -8.00 5.08 -10.08
C ALA A 381 -8.08 4.51 -8.65
N PHE A 382 -7.75 3.22 -8.51
CA PHE A 382 -7.49 2.58 -7.21
C PHE A 382 -6.04 2.84 -6.78
N ARG A 383 -5.86 3.44 -5.62
CA ARG A 383 -4.58 3.96 -5.12
C ARG A 383 -4.20 3.26 -3.82
N LEU A 384 -2.98 2.77 -3.75
CA LEU A 384 -2.47 2.14 -2.54
C LEU A 384 -2.09 3.19 -1.49
N VAL A 385 -2.48 2.92 -0.24
CA VAL A 385 -1.99 3.59 0.96
C VAL A 385 -0.88 2.78 1.61
N ARG A 386 -1.00 1.46 1.50
CA ARG A 386 -0.04 0.49 1.99
C ARG A 386 0.14 -0.60 0.95
N ARG A 387 1.36 -0.72 0.42
CA ARG A 387 1.76 -1.78 -0.51
C ARG A 387 2.38 -2.95 0.27
N ALA A 388 1.69 -4.08 0.32
CA ALA A 388 2.12 -5.27 1.05
C ALA A 388 1.54 -6.55 0.39
N ARG A 389 0.71 -7.33 1.09
CA ARG A 389 0.15 -8.60 0.60
C ARG A 389 -0.62 -8.42 -0.71
N GLY A 390 -0.42 -9.32 -1.66
CA GLY A 390 -1.10 -9.30 -2.95
C GLY A 390 -0.45 -8.38 -4.00
N TYR A 391 0.54 -7.58 -3.60
CA TYR A 391 1.30 -6.70 -4.50
C TYR A 391 2.81 -6.94 -4.43
N VAL A 392 3.33 -7.33 -3.28
CA VAL A 392 4.76 -7.69 -3.11
C VAL A 392 4.95 -9.17 -3.45
N PRO A 393 5.99 -9.55 -4.21
CA PRO A 393 7.14 -8.74 -4.64
C PRO A 393 7.03 -8.31 -6.12
N ASP A 394 5.84 -7.98 -6.62
CA ASP A 394 5.73 -7.52 -8.01
C ASP A 394 6.53 -6.23 -8.20
N SER A 395 7.28 -6.16 -9.30
CA SER A 395 8.08 -4.99 -9.65
C SER A 395 7.26 -3.89 -10.31
N VAL A 396 7.61 -2.64 -10.04
CA VAL A 396 7.31 -1.50 -10.93
C VAL A 396 8.26 -1.54 -12.13
N LYS A 397 7.74 -1.30 -13.33
CA LYS A 397 8.54 -1.26 -14.57
C LYS A 397 9.11 0.12 -14.76
N LEU A 398 10.41 0.20 -15.01
CA LEU A 398 11.09 1.42 -15.40
C LEU A 398 11.25 1.46 -16.93
N PRO A 399 11.16 2.63 -17.59
CA PRO A 399 11.35 2.75 -19.04
C PRO A 399 12.82 2.62 -19.47
N PHE A 400 13.73 2.47 -18.51
CA PHE A 400 15.16 2.29 -18.72
C PHE A 400 15.66 1.13 -17.86
N SER A 401 16.83 0.59 -18.23
CA SER A 401 17.56 -0.38 -17.42
C SER A 401 18.84 0.26 -16.93
N GLY A 402 19.04 0.32 -15.61
CA GLY A 402 20.32 0.73 -15.05
C GLY A 402 21.42 -0.27 -15.37
N ALA A 403 22.65 0.20 -15.63
CA ALA A 403 23.82 -0.66 -15.76
C ALA A 403 24.21 -1.31 -14.42
N VAL A 404 23.88 -0.63 -13.30
CA VAL A 404 24.14 -1.06 -11.93
C VAL A 404 22.80 -1.09 -11.18
N SER A 405 22.61 -2.07 -10.29
CA SER A 405 21.45 -2.10 -9.39
C SER A 405 21.56 -1.03 -8.31
N ALA A 406 20.41 -0.48 -7.92
CA ALA A 406 20.27 0.54 -6.91
C ALA A 406 19.41 0.05 -5.74
N LEU A 407 19.67 0.60 -4.56
CA LEU A 407 18.82 0.52 -3.38
C LEU A 407 18.32 1.93 -3.05
N GLY A 408 17.01 2.12 -2.99
CA GLY A 408 16.39 3.27 -2.33
C GLY A 408 16.02 2.85 -0.92
N CYS A 409 16.61 3.49 0.09
CA CYS A 409 16.45 3.11 1.49
C CYS A 409 15.08 3.53 2.09
N GLY A 410 14.37 4.44 1.44
CA GLY A 410 13.08 4.97 1.91
C GLY A 410 13.25 6.07 2.96
N ALA A 411 12.15 6.34 3.67
CA ALA A 411 12.08 7.19 4.85
C ALA A 411 11.82 6.33 6.11
N ASP A 412 11.74 6.98 7.28
CA ASP A 412 11.54 6.30 8.56
C ASP A 412 10.08 5.99 8.86
N LEU A 413 9.17 6.90 8.55
CA LEU A 413 7.73 6.67 8.71
C LEU A 413 7.20 5.77 7.60
N LYS A 414 6.32 4.83 7.95
CA LYS A 414 5.69 3.89 7.01
C LYS A 414 6.69 3.21 6.06
N SER A 415 7.90 2.97 6.56
CA SER A 415 9.09 2.65 5.79
C SER A 415 8.92 1.46 4.85
N ALA A 416 9.53 1.59 3.68
CA ALA A 416 9.73 0.56 2.67
C ALA A 416 11.00 0.89 1.90
N PHE A 417 11.72 -0.12 1.40
CA PHE A 417 12.88 0.07 0.54
C PHE A 417 12.57 -0.37 -0.90
N CYS A 418 13.44 -0.01 -1.84
CA CYS A 418 13.30 -0.39 -3.24
C CYS A 418 14.63 -0.92 -3.79
N LEU A 419 14.63 -2.13 -4.36
CA LEU A 419 15.79 -2.70 -5.05
C LEU A 419 15.55 -2.76 -6.55
N THR A 420 16.56 -2.44 -7.37
CA THR A 420 16.44 -2.58 -8.82
C THR A 420 17.19 -3.78 -9.38
N ARG A 421 16.65 -4.35 -10.46
CA ARG A 421 17.29 -5.38 -11.29
C ARG A 421 16.96 -5.11 -12.75
N GLY A 422 17.92 -4.59 -13.51
CA GLY A 422 17.66 -4.09 -14.86
C GLY A 422 16.60 -2.98 -14.86
N GLY A 423 15.55 -3.12 -15.68
CA GLY A 423 14.40 -2.20 -15.72
C GLY A 423 13.26 -2.54 -14.76
N GLU A 424 13.52 -3.29 -13.68
CA GLU A 424 12.55 -3.67 -12.66
C GLU A 424 12.89 -3.02 -11.31
N ALA A 425 11.93 -2.39 -10.66
CA ALA A 425 12.04 -1.81 -9.33
C ALA A 425 11.13 -2.57 -8.33
N PHE A 426 11.73 -3.22 -7.35
CA PHE A 426 11.07 -4.06 -6.34
C PHE A 426 10.94 -3.30 -5.03
N VAL A 427 9.79 -2.65 -4.84
CA VAL A 427 9.43 -2.02 -3.56
C VAL A 427 9.05 -3.12 -2.57
N SER A 428 9.66 -3.09 -1.39
CA SER A 428 9.40 -4.05 -0.31
C SER A 428 7.96 -3.96 0.19
N GLN A 429 7.57 -4.92 1.03
CA GLN A 429 6.41 -4.75 1.88
C GLN A 429 6.61 -3.60 2.86
N HIS A 430 5.49 -3.09 3.36
CA HIS A 430 5.45 -2.18 4.50
C HIS A 430 6.22 -2.76 5.68
N ILE A 431 7.21 -2.02 6.18
CA ILE A 431 8.03 -2.40 7.33
C ILE A 431 7.47 -1.78 8.62
N GLY A 432 7.04 -0.52 8.56
CA GLY A 432 6.55 0.21 9.73
C GLY A 432 7.40 1.44 10.03
N ASP A 433 7.35 1.91 11.27
CA ASP A 433 8.06 3.09 11.75
C ASP A 433 9.47 2.71 12.23
N GLN A 434 10.51 3.31 11.65
CA GLN A 434 11.91 2.98 12.00
C GLN A 434 12.37 3.52 13.36
N SER A 435 11.56 4.31 14.07
CA SER A 435 11.82 4.62 15.48
C SER A 435 11.78 3.39 16.39
N GLU A 436 11.03 2.35 15.98
CA GLU A 436 10.92 1.09 16.70
C GLU A 436 12.02 0.09 16.32
N TYR A 437 12.79 -0.36 17.30
CA TYR A 437 13.92 -1.29 17.09
C TYR A 437 13.51 -2.59 16.37
N LYS A 438 12.32 -3.14 16.70
CA LYS A 438 11.80 -4.34 16.03
C LYS A 438 11.54 -4.11 14.53
N ASN A 439 11.17 -2.89 14.13
CA ASN A 439 11.01 -2.53 12.71
C ASN A 439 12.36 -2.38 12.00
N GLN A 440 13.40 -1.89 12.70
CA GLN A 440 14.77 -1.84 12.17
C GLN A 440 15.32 -3.25 11.90
N ALA A 441 15.16 -4.16 12.85
CA ALA A 441 15.55 -5.57 12.68
C ALA A 441 14.76 -6.22 11.52
N PHE A 442 13.47 -5.93 11.41
CA PHE A 442 12.63 -6.42 10.30
C PHE A 442 13.06 -5.84 8.95
N TYR A 443 13.46 -4.56 8.89
CA TYR A 443 14.01 -3.93 7.70
C TYR A 443 15.27 -4.67 7.21
N ALA A 444 16.24 -4.87 8.11
CA ALA A 444 17.50 -5.54 7.78
C ALA A 444 17.28 -6.99 7.32
N GLU A 445 16.43 -7.75 8.03
CA GLU A 445 16.02 -9.11 7.66
C GLU A 445 15.43 -9.15 6.25
N THR A 446 14.49 -8.24 5.96
CA THR A 446 13.77 -8.19 4.69
C THR A 446 14.69 -7.78 3.55
N LEU A 447 15.58 -6.81 3.77
CA LEU A 447 16.54 -6.38 2.76
C LEU A 447 17.51 -7.52 2.40
N ALA A 448 18.04 -8.24 3.41
CA ALA A 448 18.94 -9.37 3.18
C ALA A 448 18.24 -10.49 2.38
N LYS A 449 17.02 -10.87 2.78
CA LYS A 449 16.21 -11.86 2.07
C LYS A 449 15.92 -11.43 0.63
N THR A 450 15.55 -10.18 0.41
CA THR A 450 15.19 -9.67 -0.92
C THR A 450 16.41 -9.60 -1.84
N LYS A 451 17.58 -9.20 -1.34
CA LYS A 451 18.85 -9.25 -2.10
C LYS A 451 19.18 -10.67 -2.56
N ALA A 452 19.08 -11.64 -1.64
CA ALA A 452 19.33 -13.05 -1.95
C ALA A 452 18.30 -13.60 -2.96
N LEU A 453 17.03 -13.26 -2.79
CA LEU A 453 15.93 -13.70 -3.64
C LEU A 453 16.06 -13.18 -5.07
N LEU A 454 16.42 -11.91 -5.23
CA LEU A 454 16.60 -11.27 -6.53
C LEU A 454 17.99 -11.51 -7.14
N ASN A 455 18.92 -12.04 -6.33
CA ASN A 455 20.34 -12.18 -6.65
C ASN A 455 20.97 -10.86 -7.11
N VAL A 456 20.79 -9.80 -6.30
CA VAL A 456 21.28 -8.44 -6.59
C VAL A 456 22.21 -7.91 -5.51
N SER A 457 23.26 -7.22 -5.93
CA SER A 457 24.18 -6.47 -5.07
C SER A 457 24.19 -5.00 -5.50
N PRO A 458 23.43 -4.10 -4.85
CA PRO A 458 23.30 -2.71 -5.30
C PRO A 458 24.61 -1.95 -5.16
N GLY A 459 25.04 -1.31 -6.25
CA GLY A 459 26.22 -0.44 -6.27
C GLY A 459 25.91 1.02 -5.96
N ILE A 460 24.64 1.42 -6.05
CA ILE A 460 24.14 2.76 -5.70
C ILE A 460 23.16 2.64 -4.54
N ILE A 461 23.35 3.45 -3.50
CA ILE A 461 22.52 3.49 -2.30
C ILE A 461 21.95 4.91 -2.16
N ALA A 462 20.70 5.08 -2.58
CA ALA A 462 19.95 6.31 -2.44
C ALA A 462 19.20 6.35 -1.10
N HIS A 463 19.23 7.49 -0.42
CA HIS A 463 18.60 7.66 0.89
C HIS A 463 18.04 9.07 1.06
N ASP A 464 17.22 9.28 2.07
CA ASP A 464 16.66 10.60 2.37
C ASP A 464 17.76 11.60 2.75
N LEU A 465 17.53 12.88 2.48
CA LEU A 465 18.42 13.96 2.89
C LEU A 465 18.47 14.12 4.42
N HIS A 466 17.43 13.69 5.14
CA HIS A 466 17.37 13.79 6.60
C HIS A 466 18.60 13.11 7.24
N PRO A 467 19.40 13.83 8.04
CA PRO A 467 20.64 13.29 8.60
C PRO A 467 20.38 12.16 9.60
N ASP A 468 19.36 12.33 10.45
CA ASP A 468 19.11 11.45 11.60
C ASP A 468 18.12 10.31 11.35
N TYR A 469 17.55 10.19 10.15
CA TYR A 469 16.70 9.04 9.84
C TYR A 469 17.50 7.75 9.97
N HIS A 470 16.92 6.75 10.62
CA HIS A 470 17.52 5.42 10.73
C HIS A 470 17.79 4.86 9.33
N SER A 471 16.88 5.06 8.37
CA SER A 471 17.07 4.63 6.98
C SER A 471 18.32 5.27 6.34
N SER A 472 18.60 6.54 6.65
CA SER A 472 19.79 7.28 6.18
C SER A 472 21.06 6.84 6.88
N VAL A 473 21.03 6.63 8.20
CA VAL A 473 22.15 6.07 8.97
C VAL A 473 22.51 4.68 8.45
N TYR A 474 21.51 3.83 8.27
CA TYR A 474 21.68 2.49 7.73
C TYR A 474 22.21 2.53 6.30
N ALA A 475 21.72 3.44 5.45
CA ALA A 475 22.25 3.61 4.09
C ALA A 475 23.76 3.90 4.06
N ARG A 476 24.25 4.74 4.99
CA ARG A 476 25.66 5.11 5.11
C ARG A 476 26.56 3.94 5.52
N SER A 477 26.04 2.97 6.29
CA SER A 477 26.81 1.79 6.71
C SER A 477 27.00 0.74 5.58
N LEU A 478 26.17 0.78 4.54
CA LEU A 478 26.25 -0.16 3.42
C LEU A 478 27.45 0.15 2.51
N LYS A 479 27.87 -0.81 1.66
CA LYS A 479 28.82 -0.54 0.55
C LYS A 479 28.09 0.10 -0.64
N GLY A 480 28.83 0.82 -1.49
CA GLY A 480 28.31 1.47 -2.71
C GLY A 480 28.20 3.00 -2.61
N VAL A 481 27.97 3.64 -3.76
CA VAL A 481 27.90 5.11 -3.88
C VAL A 481 26.65 5.64 -3.18
N LYS A 482 26.82 6.64 -2.30
CA LYS A 482 25.71 7.25 -1.55
C LYS A 482 25.12 8.41 -2.34
N VAL A 483 23.80 8.41 -2.48
CA VAL A 483 23.06 9.47 -3.17
C VAL A 483 22.00 10.01 -2.21
N PRO A 484 22.24 11.17 -1.56
CA PRO A 484 21.19 11.83 -0.80
C PRO A 484 20.13 12.38 -1.74
N VAL A 485 18.85 12.17 -1.41
CA VAL A 485 17.71 12.60 -2.21
C VAL A 485 16.76 13.38 -1.32
N GLN A 486 16.37 14.57 -1.78
CA GLN A 486 15.41 15.39 -1.05
C GLN A 486 14.05 14.69 -1.00
N HIS A 487 13.46 14.65 0.20
CA HIS A 487 12.25 13.89 0.55
C HIS A 487 11.06 14.12 -0.41
N HIS A 488 10.74 15.37 -0.68
CA HIS A 488 9.58 15.78 -1.48
C HIS A 488 9.82 15.60 -2.99
N VAL A 489 11.06 15.74 -3.44
CA VAL A 489 11.49 15.37 -4.79
C VAL A 489 11.36 13.86 -4.97
N ALA A 490 11.71 13.05 -3.96
CA ALA A 490 11.48 11.61 -4.01
C ALA A 490 9.98 11.25 -4.07
N HIS A 491 9.10 11.96 -3.37
CA HIS A 491 7.65 11.80 -3.53
C HIS A 491 7.22 11.98 -4.99
N VAL A 492 7.48 13.15 -5.59
CA VAL A 492 7.02 13.42 -6.98
C VAL A 492 7.68 12.48 -7.99
N LEU A 493 8.94 12.11 -7.79
CA LEU A 493 9.61 11.14 -8.65
C LEU A 493 9.09 9.72 -8.49
N SER A 494 8.51 9.35 -7.33
CA SER A 494 7.86 8.04 -7.18
C SER A 494 6.65 7.90 -8.10
N ALA A 495 5.85 8.96 -8.23
CA ALA A 495 4.71 9.02 -9.15
C ALA A 495 5.18 9.07 -10.61
N ALA A 496 6.18 9.90 -10.92
CA ALA A 496 6.77 9.94 -12.26
C ALA A 496 7.31 8.57 -12.68
N ALA A 497 7.97 7.85 -11.77
CA ALA A 497 8.57 6.55 -12.04
C ALA A 497 7.54 5.46 -12.39
N GLU A 498 6.42 5.38 -11.66
CA GLU A 498 5.42 4.33 -11.91
C GLU A 498 4.57 4.55 -13.18
N HIS A 499 4.54 5.79 -13.67
CA HIS A 499 3.88 6.23 -14.91
C HIS A 499 4.85 6.45 -16.07
N ALA A 500 6.16 6.25 -15.85
CA ALA A 500 7.21 6.47 -16.83
C ALA A 500 7.19 7.90 -17.45
N VAL A 501 6.96 8.92 -16.63
CA VAL A 501 6.99 10.32 -17.04
C VAL A 501 8.44 10.76 -17.22
N GLU A 502 8.82 11.04 -18.47
CA GLU A 502 10.18 11.48 -18.82
C GLU A 502 10.20 12.93 -19.33
N GLU A 503 9.05 13.45 -19.76
CA GLU A 503 8.89 14.85 -20.12
C GLU A 503 9.06 15.81 -18.91
N PRO A 504 9.44 17.08 -19.13
CA PRO A 504 9.44 18.09 -18.07
C PRO A 504 8.07 18.21 -17.38
N PHE A 505 8.06 18.33 -16.05
CA PHE A 505 6.83 18.40 -15.26
C PHE A 505 6.94 19.33 -14.05
N ILE A 506 5.77 19.78 -13.57
CA ILE A 506 5.61 20.49 -12.30
C ILE A 506 5.16 19.46 -11.25
N GLY A 507 6.01 19.18 -10.28
CA GLY A 507 5.70 18.27 -9.17
C GLY A 507 5.10 19.01 -7.98
N ALA A 508 3.93 18.62 -7.49
CA ALA A 508 3.37 19.11 -6.23
C ALA A 508 3.52 18.03 -5.15
N ALA A 509 4.25 18.36 -4.09
CA ALA A 509 4.54 17.49 -2.96
C ALA A 509 3.87 18.03 -1.68
N PHE A 510 2.68 17.51 -1.35
CA PHE A 510 1.95 17.92 -0.15
C PHE A 510 2.01 16.82 0.91
N ASP A 511 2.61 17.13 2.05
CA ASP A 511 2.93 16.15 3.09
C ASP A 511 2.88 16.74 4.51
N GLY A 512 3.07 15.86 5.50
CA GLY A 512 3.16 16.22 6.92
C GLY A 512 4.50 16.84 7.28
N THR A 513 5.62 16.17 7.01
CA THR A 513 6.95 16.62 7.39
C THR A 513 7.99 16.00 6.47
N GLY A 514 8.88 16.81 5.93
CA GLY A 514 10.10 16.31 5.33
C GLY A 514 11.22 17.33 5.42
N TYR A 515 12.46 16.83 5.43
CA TYR A 515 13.65 17.67 5.59
C TYR A 515 13.91 18.52 4.33
N GLY A 516 13.91 19.84 4.52
CA GLY A 516 14.22 20.81 3.47
C GLY A 516 15.71 20.96 3.22
N THR A 517 16.10 21.40 2.03
CA THR A 517 17.51 21.71 1.71
C THR A 517 18.04 22.93 2.48
N ASP A 518 17.15 23.72 3.07
CA ASP A 518 17.41 24.89 3.91
C ASP A 518 17.37 24.56 5.42
N GLY A 519 17.31 23.28 5.80
CA GLY A 519 17.21 22.84 7.19
C GLY A 519 15.84 23.11 7.85
N ARG A 520 14.85 23.56 7.08
CA ARG A 520 13.46 23.77 7.57
C ARG A 520 12.58 22.57 7.27
N ILE A 521 11.41 22.53 7.90
CA ILE A 521 10.41 21.48 7.67
C ILE A 521 9.56 21.84 6.46
N TRP A 522 9.64 21.07 5.39
CA TRP A 522 8.81 21.24 4.20
C TRP A 522 7.54 20.37 4.26
N GLY A 523 6.58 20.67 3.39
CA GLY A 523 5.38 19.85 3.22
C GLY A 523 4.29 20.45 2.31
N SER A 524 4.57 21.52 1.56
CA SER A 524 3.61 22.14 0.63
C SER A 524 4.28 22.62 -0.65
N GLU A 525 5.22 21.85 -1.19
CA GLU A 525 6.18 22.37 -2.18
C GLU A 525 5.76 22.08 -3.61
N LEU A 526 6.02 23.02 -4.51
CA LEU A 526 5.98 22.79 -5.95
C LEU A 526 7.41 22.81 -6.48
N PHE A 527 7.74 21.84 -7.32
CA PHE A 527 9.01 21.69 -7.99
C PHE A 527 8.84 21.79 -9.49
N VAL A 528 9.82 22.38 -10.16
CA VAL A 528 10.00 22.24 -11.60
C VAL A 528 11.08 21.18 -11.81
N VAL A 529 10.74 20.12 -12.54
CA VAL A 529 11.67 19.03 -12.87
C VAL A 529 11.84 18.98 -14.39
N ALA A 530 13.06 19.28 -14.84
CA ALA A 530 13.41 19.35 -16.26
C ALA A 530 14.91 19.04 -16.43
N ASP A 531 15.28 18.41 -17.55
CA ASP A 531 16.70 18.19 -17.93
C ASP A 531 17.56 17.53 -16.85
N LYS A 532 17.00 16.53 -16.15
CA LYS A 532 17.63 15.85 -14.99
C LYS A 532 18.02 16.82 -13.86
N THR A 533 17.38 17.97 -13.80
CA THR A 533 17.49 18.92 -12.71
C THR A 533 16.14 19.16 -12.06
N TRP A 534 16.17 19.66 -10.83
CA TRP A 534 14.97 20.11 -10.15
C TRP A 534 15.23 21.41 -9.41
N ARG A 535 14.20 22.25 -9.29
CA ARG A 535 14.20 23.45 -8.45
C ARG A 535 12.89 23.59 -7.70
N ARG A 536 12.97 24.11 -6.47
CA ARG A 536 11.79 24.54 -5.72
C ARG A 536 11.23 25.81 -6.36
N ALA A 537 9.94 25.82 -6.68
CA ALA A 537 9.29 26.89 -7.45
C ALA A 537 8.16 27.59 -6.69
N ALA A 538 7.46 26.86 -5.81
CA ALA A 538 6.48 27.46 -4.91
C ALA A 538 6.45 26.70 -3.57
N GLY A 539 5.89 27.34 -2.55
CA GLY A 539 5.68 26.73 -1.26
C GLY A 539 4.76 27.54 -0.37
N LEU A 540 4.20 26.89 0.65
CA LEU A 540 3.46 27.58 1.71
C LEU A 540 4.40 28.52 2.46
N ARG A 541 3.92 29.73 2.76
CA ARG A 541 4.57 30.67 3.66
C ARG A 541 4.98 29.97 4.95
N TYR A 542 6.25 30.11 5.33
CA TYR A 542 6.75 29.55 6.57
C TYR A 542 6.03 30.12 7.80
N PHE A 543 5.76 29.24 8.77
CA PHE A 543 5.27 29.61 10.09
C PHE A 543 6.00 28.78 11.17
N PRO A 544 6.16 29.29 12.40
CA PRO A 544 6.79 28.53 13.48
C PRO A 544 5.91 27.34 13.89
N LEU A 545 6.53 26.21 14.23
CA LEU A 545 5.86 24.99 14.72
C LEU A 545 6.24 24.72 16.18
N PRO A 546 5.56 25.33 17.17
CA PRO A 546 5.99 25.27 18.56
C PRO A 546 5.89 23.84 19.12
N GLY A 547 7.02 23.31 19.58
CA GLY A 547 7.15 21.94 20.09
C GLY A 547 7.52 20.89 19.05
N GLY A 548 7.77 21.26 17.78
CA GLY A 548 8.18 20.31 16.73
C GLY A 548 7.20 19.14 16.62
N ASP A 549 7.68 17.93 16.88
CA ASP A 549 6.90 16.68 16.83
C ASP A 549 5.64 16.71 17.73
N ALA A 550 5.69 17.45 18.85
CA ALA A 550 4.54 17.59 19.73
C ALA A 550 3.33 18.21 19.00
N ALA A 551 3.55 19.03 17.97
CA ALA A 551 2.48 19.68 17.20
C ALA A 551 1.69 18.72 16.30
N ALA A 552 2.21 17.52 16.02
CA ALA A 552 1.45 16.48 15.30
C ALA A 552 0.41 15.81 16.22
N ARG A 553 0.67 15.75 17.53
CA ARG A 553 -0.29 15.27 18.54
C ARG A 553 -1.17 16.39 19.05
N GLU A 554 -0.59 17.51 19.45
CA GLU A 554 -1.28 18.68 19.98
C GLU A 554 -1.56 19.67 18.85
N VAL A 555 -2.56 19.35 18.01
CA VAL A 555 -2.88 20.07 16.76
C VAL A 555 -3.18 21.56 16.96
N TRP A 556 -3.60 21.95 18.16
CA TRP A 556 -3.81 23.35 18.54
C TRP A 556 -2.54 24.21 18.44
N ARG A 557 -1.34 23.61 18.52
CA ARG A 557 -0.06 24.33 18.38
C ARG A 557 0.16 24.90 16.99
N SER A 558 -0.18 24.14 15.95
CA SER A 558 -0.15 24.60 14.56
C SER A 558 -1.18 25.73 14.35
N ALA A 559 -2.37 25.58 14.94
CA ALA A 559 -3.41 26.61 14.89
C ALA A 559 -2.97 27.91 15.60
N LEU A 560 -2.27 27.82 16.74
CA LEU A 560 -1.76 28.99 17.46
C LEU A 560 -0.90 29.87 16.55
N SER A 561 0.08 29.30 15.87
CA SER A 561 0.97 30.05 14.97
C SER A 561 0.21 30.70 13.82
N LEU A 562 -0.64 29.93 13.14
CA LEU A 562 -1.36 30.41 11.95
C LEU A 562 -2.42 31.46 12.29
N VAL A 563 -3.16 31.27 13.38
CA VAL A 563 -4.19 32.20 13.84
C VAL A 563 -3.57 33.50 14.35
N LYS A 564 -2.48 33.42 15.11
CA LYS A 564 -1.75 34.60 15.59
C LYS A 564 -1.19 35.41 14.42
N ASP A 565 -0.60 34.74 13.43
CA ASP A 565 -0.10 35.39 12.23
C ASP A 565 -1.21 36.04 11.39
N ALA A 566 -2.37 35.39 11.28
CA ALA A 566 -3.48 35.89 10.48
C ALA A 566 -4.23 37.06 11.15
N LEU A 567 -4.40 37.05 12.47
CA LEU A 567 -5.14 38.07 13.23
C LEU A 567 -4.25 39.23 13.74
N GLY A 568 -2.92 39.07 13.74
CA GLY A 568 -2.00 40.06 14.26
C GLY A 568 -2.19 40.32 15.76
N SER A 569 -2.00 41.57 16.21
CA SER A 569 -2.11 41.97 17.62
C SER A 569 -3.49 41.66 18.25
N GLY A 570 -4.55 41.56 17.42
CA GLY A 570 -5.91 41.25 17.86
C GLY A 570 -6.18 39.78 18.19
N TRP A 571 -5.22 38.87 17.99
CA TRP A 571 -5.46 37.42 18.11
C TRP A 571 -5.96 36.98 19.50
N ARG A 572 -5.48 37.63 20.58
CA ARG A 572 -5.88 37.30 21.96
C ARG A 572 -7.38 37.47 22.22
N ARG A 573 -8.03 38.43 21.55
CA ARG A 573 -9.47 38.66 21.67
C ARG A 573 -10.28 37.48 21.14
N GLU A 574 -9.82 36.86 20.05
CA GLU A 574 -10.43 35.66 19.47
C GLU A 574 -10.00 34.38 20.18
N ALA A 575 -8.80 34.39 20.78
CA ALA A 575 -8.17 33.22 21.39
C ALA A 575 -9.00 32.60 22.51
N GLY A 576 -9.60 33.41 23.40
CA GLY A 576 -10.36 32.89 24.54
C GLY A 576 -11.55 32.00 24.16
N ARG A 577 -12.16 32.24 22.99
CA ARG A 577 -13.25 31.39 22.47
C ARG A 577 -12.72 30.22 21.64
N LEU A 578 -11.63 30.38 20.89
CA LEU A 578 -11.10 29.34 20.00
C LEU A 578 -10.33 28.27 20.77
N PHE A 579 -9.55 28.68 21.77
CA PHE A 579 -8.68 27.81 22.56
C PHE A 579 -9.30 27.41 23.91
N ARG A 580 -10.62 27.49 24.06
CA ARG A 580 -11.31 27.14 25.32
C ARG A 580 -11.00 25.71 25.81
N GLY A 581 -10.77 24.77 24.88
CA GLY A 581 -10.39 23.39 25.18
C GLY A 581 -8.90 23.16 25.45
N VAL A 582 -8.10 24.23 25.55
CA VAL A 582 -6.66 24.18 25.81
C VAL A 582 -6.37 24.87 27.14
N ASP A 583 -5.52 24.26 27.97
CA ASP A 583 -5.06 24.88 29.21
C ASP A 583 -4.39 26.24 28.91
N TRP A 584 -4.90 27.29 29.56
CA TRP A 584 -4.47 28.66 29.30
C TRP A 584 -3.01 28.92 29.68
N LYS A 585 -2.52 28.33 30.80
CA LYS A 585 -1.12 28.47 31.22
C LYS A 585 -0.20 27.78 30.23
N LYS A 586 -0.60 26.60 29.74
CA LYS A 586 0.13 25.87 28.69
C LYS A 586 0.18 26.66 27.38
N LEU A 587 -0.95 27.25 26.97
CA LEU A 587 -1.03 28.08 25.77
C LEU A 587 -0.08 29.28 25.86
N GLU A 588 -0.11 30.03 26.96
CA GLU A 588 0.78 31.18 27.18
C GLU A 588 2.25 30.79 27.20
N ALA A 589 2.60 29.67 27.84
CA ALA A 589 3.97 29.17 27.88
C ALA A 589 4.48 28.83 26.46
N VAL A 590 3.68 28.08 25.69
CA VAL A 590 4.02 27.70 24.31
C VAL A 590 4.13 28.94 23.42
N GLU A 591 3.26 29.92 23.59
CA GLU A 591 3.32 31.18 22.85
C GLU A 591 4.62 31.94 23.12
N LYS A 592 5.04 32.06 24.39
CA LYS A 592 6.29 32.73 24.78
C LYS A 592 7.52 32.00 24.21
N LEU A 593 7.52 30.67 24.24
CA LEU A 593 8.60 29.86 23.64
C LEU A 593 8.68 30.07 22.13
N ALA A 594 7.52 30.04 21.44
CA ALA A 594 7.43 30.28 20.01
C ALA A 594 7.95 31.67 19.61
N ALA A 595 7.60 32.70 20.39
CA ALA A 595 8.06 34.07 20.15
C ALA A 595 9.57 34.24 20.31
N ARG A 596 10.22 33.38 21.12
CA ARG A 596 11.69 33.35 21.30
C ARG A 596 12.40 32.38 20.36
N GLY A 597 11.68 31.68 19.47
CA GLY A 597 12.24 30.67 18.57
C GLY A 597 12.72 29.39 19.26
N ILE A 598 12.35 29.16 20.53
CA ILE A 598 12.81 28.00 21.30
C ILE A 598 11.92 26.79 20.96
N ASN A 599 12.53 25.71 20.46
CA ASN A 599 11.82 24.49 20.01
C ASN A 599 10.64 24.81 19.07
N ALA A 600 10.79 25.82 18.21
CA ALA A 600 9.75 26.27 17.28
C ALA A 600 10.30 26.32 15.84
N PRO A 601 10.70 25.17 15.26
CA PRO A 601 11.23 25.14 13.90
C PRO A 601 10.24 25.74 12.90
N MET A 602 10.77 26.37 11.85
CA MET A 602 9.93 26.92 10.78
C MET A 602 9.44 25.80 9.87
N THR A 603 8.15 25.81 9.54
CA THR A 603 7.52 24.82 8.66
C THR A 603 6.67 25.45 7.55
N SER A 604 6.63 24.78 6.41
CA SER A 604 5.69 25.03 5.29
C SER A 604 4.75 23.83 5.09
N SER A 605 4.46 23.06 6.14
CA SER A 605 3.72 21.79 6.04
C SER A 605 2.23 21.94 5.73
N MET A 606 1.77 21.20 4.71
CA MET A 606 0.35 21.10 4.39
C MET A 606 -0.39 20.26 5.44
N GLY A 607 0.23 19.20 5.96
CA GLY A 607 -0.35 18.40 7.05
C GLY A 607 -0.60 19.24 8.31
N ARG A 608 0.34 20.12 8.68
CA ARG A 608 0.16 21.04 9.83
C ARG A 608 -0.90 22.11 9.56
N LEU A 609 -1.08 22.53 8.30
CA LEU A 609 -2.19 23.39 7.90
C LEU A 609 -3.54 22.67 8.07
N PHE A 610 -3.65 21.40 7.64
CA PHE A 610 -4.86 20.60 7.90
C PHE A 610 -5.12 20.42 9.40
N ASP A 611 -4.08 20.14 10.20
CA ASP A 611 -4.21 20.02 11.66
C ASP A 611 -4.79 21.32 12.26
N ALA A 612 -4.29 22.49 11.83
CA ALA A 612 -4.81 23.77 12.25
C ALA A 612 -6.29 23.98 11.86
N PHE A 613 -6.67 23.63 10.63
CA PHE A 613 -8.06 23.74 10.17
C PHE A 613 -8.99 22.74 10.88
N SER A 614 -8.50 21.55 11.23
CA SER A 614 -9.26 20.58 12.02
C SER A 614 -9.57 21.12 13.43
N PHE A 615 -8.59 21.79 14.06
CA PHE A 615 -8.78 22.47 15.33
C PHE A 615 -9.77 23.66 15.20
N ILE A 616 -9.61 24.51 14.18
CA ILE A 616 -10.52 25.64 13.92
C ILE A 616 -11.96 25.17 13.67
N ALA A 617 -12.13 24.02 13.01
CA ALA A 617 -13.43 23.39 12.79
C ALA A 617 -14.08 22.83 14.07
N GLY A 618 -13.31 22.70 15.16
CA GLY A 618 -13.79 22.20 16.45
C GLY A 618 -13.69 20.68 16.62
N LEU A 619 -12.77 20.01 15.91
CA LEU A 619 -12.56 18.55 16.02
C LEU A 619 -11.73 18.12 17.24
N GLY A 620 -11.23 19.08 18.00
CA GLY A 620 -10.52 18.84 19.26
C GLY A 620 -9.07 19.28 19.22
N PRO A 621 -8.43 19.45 20.39
CA PRO A 621 -7.06 19.96 20.51
C PRO A 621 -5.98 18.90 20.25
N GLU A 622 -6.33 17.61 20.32
CA GLU A 622 -5.35 16.52 20.27
C GLU A 622 -5.75 15.42 19.28
N ALA A 623 -4.76 14.88 18.58
CA ALA A 623 -4.85 13.70 17.73
C ALA A 623 -4.29 12.47 18.46
N GLY A 624 -5.03 11.37 18.44
CA GLY A 624 -4.62 10.06 18.98
C GLY A 624 -3.78 9.23 18.00
N TYR A 625 -3.72 9.62 16.73
CA TYR A 625 -2.86 9.02 15.70
C TYR A 625 -2.56 10.02 14.58
N GLU A 626 -1.47 9.78 13.85
CA GLU A 626 -1.04 10.59 12.73
C GLU A 626 -2.16 10.78 11.69
N GLY A 627 -2.48 12.02 11.35
CA GLY A 627 -3.48 12.37 10.35
C GLY A 627 -4.94 12.31 10.82
N GLN A 628 -5.23 12.09 12.12
CA GLN A 628 -6.60 11.98 12.62
C GLN A 628 -7.47 13.22 12.27
N GLY A 629 -7.04 14.41 12.67
CA GLY A 629 -7.77 15.66 12.38
C GLY A 629 -8.03 15.87 10.89
N PRO A 630 -7.01 15.75 10.02
CA PRO A 630 -7.17 15.80 8.56
C PRO A 630 -8.20 14.78 8.03
N MET A 631 -8.18 13.53 8.49
CA MET A 631 -9.08 12.46 8.05
C MET A 631 -10.53 12.69 8.53
N GLU A 632 -10.72 13.18 9.76
CA GLU A 632 -12.03 13.56 10.28
C GLU A 632 -12.59 14.77 9.53
N LEU A 633 -11.74 15.75 9.21
CA LEU A 633 -12.13 16.91 8.41
C LEU A 633 -12.57 16.50 7.00
N GLU A 634 -11.83 15.60 6.34
CA GLU A 634 -12.22 15.02 5.05
C GLU A 634 -13.57 14.29 5.15
N SER A 635 -13.79 13.51 6.21
CA SER A 635 -15.02 12.74 6.43
C SER A 635 -16.27 13.61 6.57
N LEU A 636 -16.11 14.89 6.89
CA LEU A 636 -17.20 15.85 6.93
C LEU A 636 -17.60 16.35 5.54
N CYS A 637 -16.74 16.20 4.51
CA CYS A 637 -17.01 16.64 3.15
C CYS A 637 -17.97 15.68 2.44
N VAL A 638 -19.22 16.10 2.26
CA VAL A 638 -20.20 15.33 1.46
C VAL A 638 -20.14 15.75 0.00
N ARG A 639 -20.17 17.06 -0.24
CA ARG A 639 -19.94 17.70 -1.53
C ARG A 639 -19.44 19.11 -1.25
N PRO A 640 -18.30 19.56 -1.81
CA PRO A 640 -17.82 20.91 -1.55
C PRO A 640 -18.90 21.92 -1.96
N SER A 641 -19.46 22.63 -0.98
CA SER A 641 -20.53 23.61 -1.18
C SER A 641 -20.10 24.99 -0.69
N GLY A 642 -20.62 26.04 -1.35
CA GLY A 642 -20.31 27.43 -1.01
C GLY A 642 -18.99 27.94 -1.59
N ARG A 643 -18.66 29.19 -1.25
CA ARG A 643 -17.48 29.90 -1.78
C ARG A 643 -16.19 29.32 -1.18
N PRO A 644 -15.21 28.85 -1.97
CA PRO A 644 -13.94 28.34 -1.45
C PRO A 644 -13.19 29.37 -0.59
N TYR A 645 -12.40 28.91 0.39
CA TYR A 645 -11.46 29.80 1.07
C TYR A 645 -10.33 30.22 0.12
N ALA A 646 -9.94 31.50 0.18
CA ALA A 646 -8.96 32.08 -0.72
C ALA A 646 -7.55 32.03 -0.10
N PHE A 647 -6.58 31.62 -0.91
CA PHE A 647 -5.16 31.65 -0.62
C PHE A 647 -4.50 32.67 -1.55
N ASP A 648 -3.72 33.58 -1.01
CA ASP A 648 -3.04 34.58 -1.83
C ASP A 648 -1.71 33.98 -2.34
N ILE A 649 -1.39 34.19 -3.62
CA ILE A 649 -0.15 33.70 -4.22
C ILE A 649 0.64 34.91 -4.71
N ARG A 650 1.88 35.06 -4.21
CA ARG A 650 2.75 36.19 -4.56
C ARG A 650 4.12 35.67 -4.98
N LYS A 651 4.72 36.31 -5.96
CA LYS A 651 6.09 36.00 -6.39
C LYS A 651 7.07 36.89 -5.64
N GLN A 652 8.10 36.30 -5.05
CA GLN A 652 9.21 36.98 -4.39
C GLN A 652 10.51 36.27 -4.78
N ASP A 653 11.49 37.00 -5.31
CA ASP A 653 12.82 36.47 -5.68
C ASP A 653 12.78 35.20 -6.56
N GLY A 654 11.85 35.14 -7.52
CA GLY A 654 11.69 33.96 -8.40
C GLY A 654 10.91 32.79 -7.79
N PHE A 655 10.44 32.91 -6.56
CA PHE A 655 9.71 31.89 -5.81
C PHE A 655 8.26 32.32 -5.54
N PHE A 656 7.30 31.42 -5.73
CA PHE A 656 5.88 31.69 -5.42
C PHE A 656 5.55 31.30 -3.97
N ILE A 657 5.17 32.29 -3.18
CA ILE A 657 4.74 32.11 -1.79
C ILE A 657 3.21 32.00 -1.76
N ILE A 658 2.71 30.89 -1.22
CA ILE A 658 1.29 30.67 -0.94
C ILE A 658 1.00 31.13 0.49
N ASP A 659 0.16 32.14 0.66
CA ASP A 659 -0.17 32.74 1.95
C ASP A 659 -1.56 32.27 2.45
N PRO A 660 -1.62 31.51 3.57
CA PRO A 660 -2.87 30.99 4.09
C PRO A 660 -3.66 31.97 4.95
N ARG A 661 -3.13 33.17 5.27
CA ARG A 661 -3.72 34.06 6.28
C ARG A 661 -5.19 34.41 5.98
N ARG A 662 -5.53 34.69 4.72
CA ARG A 662 -6.90 34.99 4.32
C ARG A 662 -7.86 33.80 4.50
N ALA A 663 -7.40 32.59 4.20
CA ALA A 663 -8.17 31.37 4.44
C ALA A 663 -8.37 31.13 5.94
N VAL A 664 -7.32 31.30 6.74
CA VAL A 664 -7.36 31.15 8.21
C VAL A 664 -8.34 32.15 8.83
N LEU A 665 -8.27 33.43 8.45
CA LEU A 665 -9.20 34.46 8.91
C LEU A 665 -10.66 34.11 8.58
N ALA A 666 -10.92 33.64 7.36
CA ALA A 666 -12.25 33.25 6.95
C ALA A 666 -12.78 32.05 7.76
N ALA A 667 -11.93 31.04 8.01
CA ALA A 667 -12.30 29.88 8.83
C ALA A 667 -12.56 30.24 10.30
N VAL A 668 -11.73 31.11 10.89
CA VAL A 668 -11.92 31.59 12.28
C VAL A 668 -13.22 32.39 12.41
N ARG A 669 -13.62 33.16 11.38
CA ARG A 669 -14.90 33.90 11.38
C ARG A 669 -16.12 32.99 11.16
N GLU A 670 -15.96 31.92 10.38
CA GLU A 670 -17.03 30.95 10.09
C GLU A 670 -17.31 30.02 11.27
N ARG A 671 -16.34 29.84 12.18
CA ARG A 671 -16.44 28.89 13.29
C ARG A 671 -17.70 29.10 14.12
N GLY A 672 -18.25 28.00 14.59
CA GLY A 672 -19.43 28.01 15.45
C GLY A 672 -20.07 26.63 15.54
N PRO A 673 -21.11 26.47 16.37
CA PRO A 673 -21.85 25.23 16.47
C PRO A 673 -22.33 24.76 15.09
N ARG A 674 -22.10 23.48 14.76
CA ARG A 674 -22.52 22.86 13.49
C ARG A 674 -21.89 23.45 12.22
N ARG A 675 -20.79 24.20 12.32
CA ARG A 675 -20.08 24.79 11.17
C ARG A 675 -18.87 23.98 10.67
N ALA A 676 -18.49 22.90 11.37
CA ALA A 676 -17.34 22.06 11.01
C ALA A 676 -17.41 21.56 9.55
N ARG A 677 -18.58 21.10 9.10
CA ARG A 677 -18.80 20.68 7.70
C ARG A 677 -18.55 21.81 6.70
N THR A 678 -19.08 23.00 6.96
CA THR A 678 -18.89 24.17 6.08
C THR A 678 -17.42 24.55 5.97
N ILE A 679 -16.69 24.54 7.09
CA ILE A 679 -15.24 24.80 7.11
C ILE A 679 -14.51 23.72 6.28
N ALA A 680 -14.82 22.44 6.51
CA ALA A 680 -14.22 21.33 5.77
C ALA A 680 -14.42 21.48 4.25
N GLU A 681 -15.66 21.67 3.80
CA GLU A 681 -16.00 21.78 2.38
C GLU A 681 -15.32 22.97 1.70
N ARG A 682 -15.36 24.15 2.32
CA ARG A 682 -14.75 25.38 1.77
C ARG A 682 -13.23 25.34 1.81
N PHE A 683 -12.63 24.68 2.80
CA PHE A 683 -11.20 24.47 2.91
C PHE A 683 -10.68 23.52 1.82
N HIS A 684 -11.29 22.35 1.64
CA HIS A 684 -10.87 21.41 0.59
C HIS A 684 -11.04 22.01 -0.81
N ALA A 685 -12.16 22.69 -1.07
CA ALA A 685 -12.35 23.40 -2.35
C ALA A 685 -11.31 24.51 -2.56
N GLY A 686 -10.98 25.24 -1.48
CA GLY A 686 -9.99 26.32 -1.48
C GLY A 686 -8.58 25.79 -1.77
N LEU A 687 -8.19 24.69 -1.12
CA LEU A 687 -6.90 24.04 -1.35
C LEU A 687 -6.76 23.50 -2.77
N ALA A 688 -7.81 22.88 -3.31
CA ALA A 688 -7.79 22.40 -4.70
C ALA A 688 -7.68 23.57 -5.69
N GLY A 689 -8.35 24.71 -5.42
CA GLY A 689 -8.19 25.94 -6.18
C GLY A 689 -6.77 26.50 -6.09
N MET A 690 -6.23 26.61 -4.88
CA MET A 690 -4.86 27.07 -4.61
C MET A 690 -3.82 26.21 -5.32
N LEU A 691 -3.94 24.87 -5.29
CA LEU A 691 -3.06 23.97 -6.02
C LEU A 691 -3.06 24.28 -7.51
N ALA A 692 -4.25 24.39 -8.11
CA ALA A 692 -4.38 24.69 -9.53
C ALA A 692 -3.83 26.08 -9.88
N ASP A 693 -4.06 27.09 -9.04
CA ASP A 693 -3.55 28.46 -9.23
C ASP A 693 -2.03 28.52 -9.14
N ALA A 694 -1.43 27.84 -8.16
CA ALA A 694 0.01 27.77 -7.98
C ALA A 694 0.70 27.04 -9.13
N VAL A 695 0.17 25.89 -9.56
CA VAL A 695 0.69 25.15 -10.73
C VAL A 695 0.55 25.99 -12.01
N CYS A 696 -0.56 26.71 -12.19
CA CYS A 696 -0.71 27.62 -13.33
C CYS A 696 0.27 28.79 -13.30
N ALA A 697 0.58 29.34 -12.13
CA ALA A 697 1.58 30.39 -11.98
C ALA A 697 2.97 29.89 -12.41
N VAL A 698 3.38 28.71 -11.95
CA VAL A 698 4.66 28.08 -12.36
C VAL A 698 4.67 27.70 -13.84
N SER A 699 3.55 27.19 -14.36
CA SER A 699 3.40 26.84 -15.79
C SER A 699 3.53 28.05 -16.70
N ARG A 700 3.00 29.22 -16.32
CA ARG A 700 3.15 30.45 -17.11
C ARG A 700 4.61 30.87 -17.29
N GLU A 701 5.49 30.57 -16.34
CA GLU A 701 6.91 30.90 -16.43
C GLU A 701 7.74 29.86 -17.20
N THR A 702 7.29 28.61 -17.20
CA THR A 702 8.09 27.47 -17.68
C THR A 702 7.56 26.86 -18.97
N GLY A 703 6.31 27.15 -19.34
CA GLY A 703 5.60 26.50 -20.45
C GLY A 703 5.15 25.06 -20.16
N ILE A 704 5.50 24.50 -19.00
CA ILE A 704 5.24 23.09 -18.68
C ILE A 704 3.74 22.83 -18.48
N LYS A 705 3.22 21.76 -19.12
CA LYS A 705 1.80 21.35 -19.07
C LYS A 705 1.57 19.97 -18.44
N THR A 706 2.60 19.36 -17.87
CA THR A 706 2.49 18.11 -17.11
C THR A 706 2.60 18.41 -15.62
N ALA A 707 1.66 17.88 -14.83
CA ALA A 707 1.64 18.00 -13.37
C ALA A 707 1.72 16.62 -12.72
N VAL A 708 2.53 16.49 -11.67
CA VAL A 708 2.70 15.24 -10.91
C VAL A 708 2.39 15.50 -9.44
N LEU A 709 1.39 14.82 -8.88
CA LEU A 709 0.92 15.02 -7.50
C LEU A 709 1.35 13.85 -6.61
N SER A 710 2.02 14.15 -5.49
CA SER A 710 2.48 13.14 -4.52
C SER A 710 2.69 13.74 -3.12
N GLY A 711 3.00 12.91 -2.13
CA GLY A 711 3.06 13.27 -0.72
C GLY A 711 1.83 12.82 0.07
N GLY A 712 2.01 12.57 1.37
CA GLY A 712 1.01 11.91 2.23
C GLY A 712 -0.35 12.62 2.31
N VAL A 713 -0.41 13.93 2.07
CA VAL A 713 -1.68 14.69 2.09
C VAL A 713 -2.56 14.35 0.88
N PHE A 714 -2.00 13.90 -0.24
CA PHE A 714 -2.82 13.42 -1.38
C PHE A 714 -3.47 12.04 -1.14
N GLN A 715 -3.30 11.46 0.05
CA GLN A 715 -4.20 10.40 0.52
C GLN A 715 -5.63 10.90 0.80
N ASN A 716 -5.81 12.20 0.97
CA ASN A 716 -7.12 12.84 1.04
C ASN A 716 -7.82 12.72 -0.32
N ARG A 717 -8.86 11.89 -0.38
CA ARG A 717 -9.60 11.52 -1.60
C ARG A 717 -10.26 12.74 -2.21
N THR A 718 -10.80 13.63 -1.36
CA THR A 718 -11.47 14.85 -1.80
C THR A 718 -10.49 15.82 -2.44
N LEU A 719 -9.36 16.11 -1.79
CA LEU A 719 -8.34 17.03 -2.31
C LEU A 719 -7.73 16.48 -3.61
N LEU A 720 -7.39 15.19 -3.65
CA LEU A 720 -6.80 14.59 -4.85
C LEU A 720 -7.77 14.64 -6.04
N ALA A 721 -9.03 14.22 -5.85
CA ALA A 721 -10.02 14.23 -6.93
C ALA A 721 -10.29 15.65 -7.45
N LEU A 722 -10.54 16.61 -6.55
CA LEU A 722 -10.77 18.01 -6.94
C LEU A 722 -9.52 18.65 -7.56
N GLY A 723 -8.33 18.30 -7.07
CA GLY A 723 -7.06 18.80 -7.59
C GLY A 723 -6.80 18.33 -9.02
N ILE A 724 -7.00 17.04 -9.29
CA ILE A 724 -6.90 16.47 -10.65
C ILE A 724 -7.90 17.17 -11.58
N GLU A 725 -9.18 17.20 -11.22
CA GLU A 725 -10.24 17.82 -12.03
C GLU A 725 -9.93 19.30 -12.37
N LYS A 726 -9.50 20.08 -11.37
CA LYS A 726 -9.16 21.50 -11.56
C LYS A 726 -7.90 21.72 -12.40
N LEU A 727 -6.94 20.82 -12.35
CA LEU A 727 -5.74 20.90 -13.20
C LEU A 727 -6.06 20.49 -14.64
N GLU A 728 -6.79 19.39 -14.83
CA GLU A 728 -7.19 18.91 -16.16
C GLU A 728 -8.08 19.93 -16.89
N SER A 729 -9.04 20.55 -16.19
CA SER A 729 -9.86 21.65 -16.74
C SER A 729 -9.05 22.89 -17.13
N ARG A 730 -7.79 23.00 -16.68
CA ARG A 730 -6.84 24.06 -17.08
C ARG A 730 -5.82 23.58 -18.11
N GLY A 731 -6.05 22.41 -18.71
CA GLY A 731 -5.25 21.85 -19.79
C GLY A 731 -3.97 21.15 -19.34
N PHE A 732 -3.88 20.69 -18.09
CA PHE A 732 -2.75 19.91 -17.63
C PHE A 732 -2.97 18.41 -17.84
N LYS A 733 -1.89 17.71 -18.17
CA LYS A 733 -1.80 16.25 -18.05
C LYS A 733 -1.37 15.92 -16.62
N VAL A 734 -2.22 15.24 -15.86
CA VAL A 734 -2.00 15.02 -14.42
C VAL A 734 -1.68 13.57 -14.11
N PHE A 735 -0.65 13.36 -13.30
CA PHE A 735 -0.27 12.05 -12.77
C PHE A 735 -0.25 12.06 -11.25
N ALA A 736 -0.62 10.94 -10.64
CA ALA A 736 -0.55 10.74 -9.20
C ALA A 736 -0.32 9.26 -8.89
N ASN A 737 0.21 8.97 -7.70
CA ASN A 737 0.54 7.60 -7.29
C ASN A 737 -0.68 6.65 -7.28
N GLU A 738 -0.48 5.44 -7.79
CA GLU A 738 -1.43 4.33 -7.87
C GLU A 738 -0.80 3.03 -7.38
N LYS A 739 0.37 2.67 -7.94
CA LYS A 739 1.05 1.38 -7.70
C LYS A 739 1.91 1.41 -6.45
N VAL A 740 2.50 2.55 -6.10
CA VAL A 740 3.12 2.79 -4.80
C VAL A 740 2.31 3.81 -4.02
N PRO A 741 2.43 3.87 -2.68
CA PRO A 741 1.74 4.90 -1.91
C PRO A 741 2.23 6.32 -2.23
N ALA A 742 1.35 7.31 -2.12
CA ALA A 742 1.72 8.73 -2.15
C ALA A 742 2.42 9.18 -0.86
N ASN A 743 2.27 8.43 0.23
CA ASN A 743 3.03 8.65 1.47
C ASN A 743 4.43 8.02 1.39
N ASP A 744 5.17 8.13 2.48
CA ASP A 744 6.56 7.68 2.64
C ASP A 744 6.83 6.24 2.23
N GLY A 745 5.81 5.36 2.21
CA GLY A 745 5.93 4.01 1.68
C GLY A 745 6.25 3.95 0.18
N GLY A 746 6.10 5.05 -0.57
CA GLY A 746 6.47 5.17 -1.98
C GLY A 746 7.82 5.84 -2.26
N ILE A 747 8.41 6.55 -1.28
CA ILE A 747 9.62 7.37 -1.46
C ILE A 747 10.79 6.58 -2.04
N ALA A 748 10.97 5.32 -1.61
CA ALA A 748 12.09 4.50 -2.07
C ALA A 748 12.10 4.29 -3.60
N LEU A 749 10.94 4.29 -4.25
CA LEU A 749 10.86 4.25 -5.72
C LEU A 749 11.38 5.54 -6.36
N GLY A 750 11.02 6.70 -5.81
CA GLY A 750 11.52 7.98 -6.28
C GLY A 750 13.02 8.15 -6.05
N GLN A 751 13.55 7.64 -4.93
CA GLN A 751 14.99 7.63 -4.65
C GLN A 751 15.79 6.83 -5.68
N VAL A 752 15.34 5.62 -6.07
CA VAL A 752 16.03 4.85 -7.11
C VAL A 752 15.92 5.51 -8.48
N TRP A 753 14.77 6.12 -8.79
CA TRP A 753 14.59 6.87 -10.03
C TRP A 753 15.56 8.06 -10.11
N TYR A 754 15.62 8.85 -9.03
CA TYR A 754 16.52 9.98 -8.87
C TYR A 754 17.97 9.58 -9.16
N ALA A 755 18.43 8.55 -8.46
CA ALA A 755 19.82 8.12 -8.51
C ALA A 755 20.21 7.49 -9.85
N LEU A 756 19.33 6.66 -10.45
CA LEU A 756 19.62 6.02 -11.74
C LEU A 756 19.56 6.98 -12.92
N LYS A 757 18.69 8.00 -12.87
CA LYS A 757 18.62 9.05 -13.91
C LYS A 757 19.69 10.13 -13.72
N GLY A 758 20.32 10.20 -12.55
CA GLY A 758 21.35 11.19 -12.23
C GLY A 758 20.78 12.59 -12.01
N TYR A 759 19.63 12.69 -11.33
CA TYR A 759 19.04 13.99 -11.02
C TYR A 759 19.92 14.79 -10.05
N ARG A 760 19.85 16.12 -10.14
CA ARG A 760 20.51 17.05 -9.22
C ARG A 760 19.67 18.31 -9.00
N GLU A 761 19.84 18.95 -7.85
CA GLU A 761 19.24 20.26 -7.59
C GLU A 761 19.90 21.30 -8.53
N SER A 762 19.11 22.16 -9.16
CA SER A 762 19.66 23.30 -9.89
C SER A 762 20.11 24.33 -8.85
N ARG A 763 21.42 24.44 -8.62
CA ARG A 763 21.95 25.56 -7.84
C ARG A 763 21.93 26.80 -8.74
N PRO A 764 21.45 27.96 -8.25
CA PRO A 764 21.72 29.22 -8.94
C PRO A 764 23.24 29.35 -9.12
N ALA A 765 23.69 29.97 -10.22
CA ALA A 765 25.09 30.37 -10.32
C ALA A 765 25.47 31.15 -9.05
N PRO A 766 26.64 30.90 -8.42
CA PRO A 766 27.07 31.67 -7.27
C PRO A 766 26.99 33.15 -7.63
N ARG A 767 26.31 33.94 -6.79
CA ARG A 767 26.33 35.39 -6.93
C ARG A 767 27.79 35.80 -6.83
N THR A 768 28.31 36.44 -7.88
CA THR A 768 29.63 37.09 -7.86
C THR A 768 29.59 38.13 -6.74
N GLY A 769 30.05 37.76 -5.55
CA GLY A 769 29.95 38.61 -4.35
C GLY A 769 30.32 37.93 -3.03
N ASP A 770 30.14 36.62 -2.88
CA ASP A 770 30.51 35.92 -1.62
C ASP A 770 31.92 35.32 -1.68
N VAL A 771 32.90 36.16 -2.01
CA VAL A 771 34.30 35.99 -1.59
C VAL A 771 34.72 37.28 -0.93
N ALA A 772 34.54 37.33 0.39
CA ALA A 772 35.33 38.13 1.33
C ALA A 772 35.19 37.50 2.73
#